data_AF-A0A8S1ZFV0-F1
#
_entry.id   AF-A0A8S1ZFV0-F1
#
_cell.length_a   1.000
_cell.length_b   1.000
_cell.length_c   1.000
_cell.angle_alpha   90.00
_cell.angle_beta   90.00
_cell.angle_gamma   90.00
#
_symmetry.space_group_name_H-M   'P 1'
#
loop_
_entity.id
_entity.type
_entity.pdbx_description
1 polymer ?
#
loop_
_entity_poly.entity_id
_entity_poly.type
_entity_poly.pdbx_seq_one_letter_code
_entity_poly.pdbx_strand_id
1 'polypeptide(L)'
;MESGLISVDRWRKGSQAYFLTHMHSDHTRGLSCGWSQGPLYCSRITASLFPSRFPGFDLSLLRVVPLYSWTSLSLRSPSSGSTVVLHFMAIDAHHCPGSMMFLFRGDFGCFLYTGDFRWDADASDEARTILVDAIHEFPVDILYLDNTYCNPIYSFPSRQVAAQLVADIIASHPSHDVIIAVDSLGKEELLLHVSRILNVKIWVWPERLRTMHLLGFQDIFTTDTSLTRVRAVPRYSFSIQTLEGLNTMCPTIGIMPSGVPWVKRPFKGDDKLSGSFLTASMKNETISAQKELEAAAVHKFHDYMYSVHYSDHSCYEEIGEFIKLVKPKSMKGIVVSSSSYVDPLYYFGRICGANQPPQVLLMRPDIAEEFQAVRIKSYSATDKTRVLEKEKRWKRDSHSSLKRNKKRALMWRLIFPQGYNVVYVNGLIHNPFLWGRESYPIIPGLTDDVAELCVSKIPRSSFQITSQVCRRWRSFLRSQHFAAVRKLTGTVEEFLCVLMESECGRDVYWEVFDVSGNKLGQIPPVPGPLKRGFGVAVLDGGKIVFFGGYTEVEGSGINSTTVSASADVYEFDPAANSWRKLAAMNIPRYNFAFTEVNGLLYVIRGYSTDTYSLSNVEVYNPDTNQWSLMDCPNRPVWRGFAFAFNSKLYAVGNGSRFIDIYDLKTQTWEELDSEQSVSVYSYTVVRNKVYFMDRNMPGHLGVFDPEENSWSSVFVPPREGGFWVRLGVWNNKVLLFSRVCGHETLMYDLDKAKGSKWRVCDQIKPSASQLASVLINF
;
A
#
# COMPACT_ATOMS: atom_id res chain seq x y z
N MET A 1 -16.14 18.86 -6.10
CA MET A 1 -15.76 20.24 -5.74
C MET A 1 -14.73 20.74 -6.73
N GLU A 2 -14.72 22.04 -6.99
CA GLU A 2 -13.66 22.71 -7.77
C GLU A 2 -12.32 22.67 -7.02
N SER A 3 -11.21 22.53 -7.76
CA SER A 3 -9.86 22.55 -7.16
C SER A 3 -9.56 23.95 -6.62
N GLY A 4 -9.17 24.05 -5.34
CA GLY A 4 -8.78 25.30 -4.70
C GLY A 4 -9.86 26.03 -3.90
N LEU A 5 -11.01 25.38 -3.65
CA LEU A 5 -11.97 25.87 -2.66
C LEU A 5 -11.52 25.51 -1.23
N ILE A 6 -11.54 24.21 -0.87
CA ILE A 6 -11.11 23.73 0.45
C ILE A 6 -10.09 22.60 0.37
N SER A 7 -9.34 22.41 1.45
CA SER A 7 -8.56 21.20 1.72
C SER A 7 -8.88 20.66 3.11
N VAL A 8 -8.97 19.33 3.24
CA VAL A 8 -9.11 18.63 4.53
C VAL A 8 -7.85 17.80 4.73
N ASP A 9 -7.19 17.94 5.88
CA ASP A 9 -5.95 17.25 6.29
C ASP A 9 -4.81 17.32 5.26
N ARG A 10 -4.79 18.36 4.42
CA ARG A 10 -3.84 18.56 3.33
C ARG A 10 -3.32 20.00 3.29
N TRP A 11 -2.03 20.14 3.55
CA TRP A 11 -1.37 21.41 3.85
C TRP A 11 -0.57 21.94 2.66
N ARG A 12 -1.25 22.12 1.51
CA ARG A 12 -0.67 22.65 0.27
C ARG A 12 -1.24 24.02 -0.07
N LYS A 13 -0.48 24.84 -0.79
CA LYS A 13 -0.96 26.14 -1.29
C LYS A 13 -2.14 25.96 -2.25
N GLY A 14 -3.05 26.94 -2.29
CA GLY A 14 -4.08 27.06 -3.32
C GLY A 14 -5.51 26.76 -2.90
N SER A 15 -5.80 26.46 -1.62
CA SER A 15 -7.18 26.45 -1.09
C SER A 15 -7.47 27.73 -0.32
N GLN A 16 -8.74 28.13 -0.22
CA GLN A 16 -9.17 29.31 0.54
C GLN A 16 -9.52 29.01 1.99
N ALA A 17 -9.90 27.75 2.29
CA ALA A 17 -10.17 27.28 3.64
C ALA A 17 -9.57 25.90 3.85
N TYR A 18 -9.06 25.67 5.07
CA TYR A 18 -8.40 24.43 5.44
C TYR A 18 -9.10 23.82 6.65
N PHE A 19 -9.27 22.50 6.66
CA PHE A 19 -9.96 21.77 7.73
C PHE A 19 -9.00 20.73 8.30
N LEU A 20 -8.87 20.69 9.63
CA LEU A 20 -8.09 19.68 10.35
C LEU A 20 -9.06 18.81 11.14
N THR A 21 -9.15 17.52 10.79
CA THR A 21 -10.04 16.56 11.48
C THR A 21 -9.56 16.29 12.90
N HIS A 22 -8.25 16.07 13.08
CA HIS A 22 -7.62 15.78 14.37
C HIS A 22 -6.09 15.99 14.35
N MET A 23 -5.44 15.91 15.51
CA MET A 23 -4.04 16.32 15.70
C MET A 23 -3.02 15.15 15.59
N HIS A 24 -3.24 14.17 14.72
CA HIS A 24 -2.22 13.14 14.44
C HIS A 24 -1.22 13.58 13.38
N SER A 25 -0.01 13.04 13.48
CA SER A 25 1.17 13.53 12.76
C SER A 25 1.03 13.47 11.24
N ASP A 26 0.39 12.43 10.73
CA ASP A 26 0.11 12.15 9.32
C ASP A 26 -0.99 13.05 8.76
N HIS A 27 -2.01 13.36 9.55
CA HIS A 27 -3.04 14.36 9.22
C HIS A 27 -2.51 15.80 9.28
N THR A 28 -1.37 16.04 9.94
CA THR A 28 -0.68 17.36 10.00
C THR A 28 0.53 17.50 9.05
N ARG A 29 0.82 16.54 8.15
CA ARG A 29 2.03 16.57 7.30
C ARG A 29 2.07 17.77 6.35
N GLY A 30 2.93 18.74 6.65
CA GLY A 30 3.09 20.00 5.90
C GLY A 30 2.50 21.22 6.62
N LEU A 31 1.81 21.03 7.75
CA LEU A 31 1.44 22.11 8.67
C LEU A 31 2.65 22.46 9.56
N SER A 32 2.84 23.75 9.83
CA SER A 32 3.95 24.24 10.68
C SER A 32 3.55 25.55 11.37
N CYS A 33 4.37 26.02 12.32
CA CYS A 33 4.17 27.33 12.97
C CYS A 33 4.22 28.52 11.99
N GLY A 34 4.88 28.39 10.83
CA GLY A 34 4.91 29.40 9.77
C GLY A 34 3.70 29.37 8.82
N TRP A 35 2.62 28.65 9.18
CA TRP A 35 1.43 28.56 8.35
C TRP A 35 0.79 29.93 8.11
N SER A 36 0.48 30.20 6.84
CA SER A 36 0.06 31.52 6.35
C SER A 36 -0.85 31.44 5.11
N GLN A 37 -1.30 30.23 4.73
CA GLN A 37 -2.01 30.00 3.47
C GLN A 37 -3.51 30.29 3.54
N GLY A 38 -4.08 30.31 4.74
CA GLY A 38 -5.50 30.57 4.94
C GLY A 38 -6.00 30.11 6.32
N PRO A 39 -7.26 30.44 6.67
CA PRO A 39 -7.88 30.05 7.92
C PRO A 39 -8.02 28.52 8.04
N LEU A 40 -7.83 28.02 9.26
CA LEU A 40 -7.83 26.60 9.60
C LEU A 40 -8.97 26.29 10.58
N TYR A 41 -9.94 25.51 10.11
CA TYR A 41 -11.13 25.08 10.82
C TYR A 41 -10.87 23.76 11.55
N CYS A 42 -11.09 23.71 12.86
CA CYS A 42 -10.83 22.54 13.69
C CYS A 42 -11.69 22.54 14.97
N SER A 43 -11.67 21.43 15.73
CA SER A 43 -12.40 21.32 16.99
C SER A 43 -11.80 22.23 18.08
N ARG A 44 -12.57 22.52 19.13
CA ARG A 44 -12.07 23.28 20.29
C ARG A 44 -10.88 22.60 20.97
N ILE A 45 -10.91 21.26 21.06
CA ILE A 45 -9.82 20.48 21.64
C ILE A 45 -8.59 20.56 20.73
N THR A 46 -8.74 20.30 19.43
CA THR A 46 -7.64 20.41 18.45
C THR A 46 -7.01 21.80 18.46
N ALA A 47 -7.82 22.87 18.51
CA ALA A 47 -7.38 24.25 18.68
C ALA A 47 -6.58 24.48 19.98
N SER A 48 -6.99 23.89 21.10
CA SER A 48 -6.26 24.01 22.38
C SER A 48 -4.89 23.30 22.37
N LEU A 49 -4.70 22.31 21.50
CA LEU A 49 -3.43 21.58 21.37
C LEU A 49 -2.42 22.31 20.47
N PHE A 50 -2.84 23.24 19.59
CA PHE A 50 -1.96 23.96 18.66
C PHE A 50 -0.73 24.61 19.32
N PRO A 51 -0.83 25.41 20.40
CA PRO A 51 0.34 26.04 21.03
C PRO A 51 1.40 25.03 21.49
N SER A 52 0.98 23.82 21.87
CA SER A 52 1.90 22.75 22.32
C SER A 52 2.56 21.98 21.16
N ARG A 53 1.89 21.89 20.00
CA ARG A 53 2.34 21.14 18.82
C ARG A 53 3.07 22.00 17.79
N PHE A 54 2.68 23.27 17.69
CA PHE A 54 3.23 24.27 16.79
C PHE A 54 3.54 25.56 17.58
N PRO A 55 4.61 25.59 18.40
CA PRO A 55 5.01 26.80 19.12
C PRO A 55 5.21 27.98 18.16
N GLY A 56 4.58 29.11 18.46
CA GLY A 56 4.60 30.31 17.61
C GLY A 56 3.64 30.29 16.42
N PHE A 57 2.73 29.31 16.30
CA PHE A 57 1.66 29.35 15.30
C PHE A 57 0.74 30.56 15.51
N ASP A 58 0.38 31.25 14.42
CA ASP A 58 -0.59 32.35 14.47
C ASP A 58 -2.01 31.85 14.77
N LEU A 59 -2.39 31.90 16.04
CA LEU A 59 -3.72 31.49 16.51
C LEU A 59 -4.85 32.33 15.88
N SER A 60 -4.57 33.50 15.29
CA SER A 60 -5.56 34.30 14.56
C SER A 60 -6.06 33.63 13.27
N LEU A 61 -5.35 32.60 12.79
CA LEU A 61 -5.78 31.76 11.66
C LEU A 61 -6.74 30.64 12.07
N LEU A 62 -6.81 30.28 13.36
CA LEU A 62 -7.67 29.18 13.82
C LEU A 62 -9.15 29.60 13.85
N ARG A 63 -10.03 28.70 13.40
CA ARG A 63 -11.49 28.85 13.47
C ARG A 63 -12.03 27.62 14.19
N VAL A 64 -12.48 27.83 15.43
CA VAL A 64 -13.08 26.75 16.22
C VAL A 64 -14.47 26.45 15.66
N VAL A 65 -14.69 25.20 15.25
CA VAL A 65 -15.97 24.71 14.75
C VAL A 65 -16.75 24.06 15.91
N PRO A 66 -17.98 24.49 16.19
CA PRO A 66 -18.86 23.77 17.11
C PRO A 66 -19.33 22.46 16.48
N LEU A 67 -19.43 21.40 17.30
CA LEU A 67 -20.07 20.16 16.88
C LEU A 67 -21.56 20.38 16.59
N TYR A 68 -22.11 19.53 15.72
CA TYR A 68 -23.54 19.35 15.49
C TYR A 68 -24.30 20.61 15.01
N SER A 69 -23.57 21.64 14.56
CA SER A 69 -24.13 22.93 14.15
C SER A 69 -23.74 23.25 12.72
N TRP A 70 -24.70 23.67 11.89
CA TRP A 70 -24.44 24.14 10.54
C TRP A 70 -23.71 25.49 10.55
N THR A 71 -22.54 25.53 9.94
CA THR A 71 -21.72 26.73 9.71
C THR A 71 -21.70 27.05 8.22
N SER A 72 -21.76 28.34 7.86
CA SER A 72 -21.76 28.80 6.46
C SER A 72 -20.49 29.60 6.16
N LEU A 73 -19.89 29.37 5.00
CA LEU A 73 -18.66 30.02 4.55
C LEU A 73 -18.77 30.44 3.09
N SER A 74 -18.62 31.75 2.82
CA SER A 74 -18.58 32.29 1.47
C SER A 74 -17.15 32.26 0.91
N LEU A 75 -16.96 31.50 -0.16
CA LEU A 75 -15.70 31.37 -0.91
C LEU A 75 -15.85 31.99 -2.31
N ARG A 76 -14.75 32.14 -3.06
CA ARG A 76 -14.79 32.47 -4.49
C ARG A 76 -14.41 31.28 -5.35
N SER A 77 -15.17 30.97 -6.39
CA SER A 77 -14.83 29.96 -7.39
C SER A 77 -13.54 30.37 -8.13
N PRO A 78 -12.48 29.55 -8.13
CA PRO A 78 -11.24 29.85 -8.86
C PRO A 78 -11.41 30.04 -10.39
N SER A 79 -12.36 29.35 -11.03
CA SER A 79 -12.59 29.40 -12.48
C SER A 79 -13.57 30.49 -12.91
N SER A 80 -14.61 30.77 -12.12
CA SER A 80 -15.67 31.73 -12.49
C SER A 80 -15.60 33.06 -11.73
N GLY A 81 -14.77 33.17 -10.69
CA GLY A 81 -14.71 34.32 -9.77
C GLY A 81 -15.96 34.53 -8.91
N SER A 82 -17.03 33.77 -9.16
CA SER A 82 -18.33 33.91 -8.50
C SER A 82 -18.29 33.45 -7.05
N THR A 83 -19.20 33.98 -6.23
CA THR A 83 -19.31 33.56 -4.82
C THR A 83 -19.92 32.16 -4.73
N VAL A 84 -19.26 31.26 -4.00
CA VAL A 84 -19.72 29.90 -3.71
C VAL A 84 -19.99 29.83 -2.21
N VAL A 85 -21.21 29.45 -1.81
CA VAL A 85 -21.54 29.25 -0.39
C VAL A 85 -21.33 27.78 -0.03
N LEU A 86 -20.45 27.55 0.94
CA LEU A 86 -20.18 26.25 1.55
C LEU A 86 -20.91 26.19 2.90
N HIS A 87 -21.85 25.27 3.05
CA HIS A 87 -22.36 24.90 4.37
C HIS A 87 -21.61 23.67 4.87
N PHE A 88 -21.25 23.63 6.15
CA PHE A 88 -20.63 22.46 6.75
C PHE A 88 -21.06 22.24 8.20
N MET A 89 -21.03 20.98 8.63
CA MET A 89 -21.25 20.55 10.00
C MET A 89 -20.09 19.65 10.43
N ALA A 90 -19.60 19.83 11.66
CA ALA A 90 -18.69 18.89 12.29
C ALA A 90 -19.45 17.90 13.17
N ILE A 91 -19.08 16.63 13.12
CA ILE A 91 -19.68 15.53 13.87
C ILE A 91 -18.53 14.78 14.55
N ASP A 92 -18.67 14.34 15.81
CA ASP A 92 -17.61 13.59 16.49
C ASP A 92 -17.25 12.31 15.71
N ALA A 93 -15.95 12.11 15.43
CA ALA A 93 -15.43 10.92 14.77
C ALA A 93 -15.10 9.78 15.76
N HIS A 94 -15.10 10.08 17.06
CA HIS A 94 -14.79 9.15 18.15
C HIS A 94 -13.44 8.43 18.04
N HIS A 95 -12.49 8.94 17.24
CA HIS A 95 -11.16 8.36 17.06
C HIS A 95 -10.20 8.80 18.18
N CYS A 96 -10.06 10.10 18.41
CA CYS A 96 -9.25 10.64 19.51
C CYS A 96 -9.80 12.00 20.01
N PRO A 97 -9.34 12.54 21.14
CA PRO A 97 -9.86 13.79 21.68
C PRO A 97 -9.76 14.94 20.67
N GLY A 98 -10.92 15.46 20.27
CA GLY A 98 -11.03 16.52 19.27
C GLY A 98 -11.14 16.06 17.82
N SER A 99 -11.25 14.75 17.55
CA SER A 99 -11.47 14.20 16.20
C SER A 99 -12.86 14.49 15.67
N MET A 100 -12.98 14.94 14.42
CA MET A 100 -14.27 15.25 13.80
C MET A 100 -14.35 14.76 12.36
N MET A 101 -15.51 14.21 12.01
CA MET A 101 -16.00 14.10 10.64
C MET A 101 -16.54 15.46 10.18
N PHE A 102 -16.43 15.77 8.89
CA PHE A 102 -17.04 16.96 8.29
C PHE A 102 -18.05 16.57 7.20
N LEU A 103 -19.28 17.05 7.36
CA LEU A 103 -20.33 16.98 6.35
C LEU A 103 -20.41 18.33 5.62
N PHE A 104 -20.06 18.37 4.34
CA PHE A 104 -20.05 19.55 3.48
C PHE A 104 -21.23 19.56 2.51
N ARG A 105 -21.77 20.75 2.21
CA ARG A 105 -22.86 21.01 1.26
C ARG A 105 -22.65 22.31 0.48
N GLY A 106 -23.11 22.33 -0.75
CA GLY A 106 -23.18 23.50 -1.62
C GLY A 106 -23.55 23.08 -3.04
N ASP A 107 -23.42 23.98 -4.01
CA ASP A 107 -23.79 23.73 -5.42
C ASP A 107 -23.00 22.59 -6.08
N PHE A 108 -21.89 22.17 -5.47
CA PHE A 108 -21.06 21.04 -5.88
C PHE A 108 -21.56 19.66 -5.37
N GLY A 109 -22.65 19.62 -4.61
CA GLY A 109 -23.20 18.41 -3.97
C GLY A 109 -22.94 18.30 -2.45
N CYS A 110 -23.20 17.13 -1.89
CA CYS A 110 -23.00 16.80 -0.48
C CYS A 110 -21.86 15.78 -0.29
N PHE A 111 -20.86 16.11 0.53
CA PHE A 111 -19.72 15.24 0.80
C PHE A 111 -19.58 14.97 2.30
N LEU A 112 -19.35 13.73 2.68
CA LEU A 112 -18.97 13.36 4.04
C LEU A 112 -17.49 12.98 4.04
N TYR A 113 -16.70 13.57 4.93
CA TYR A 113 -15.29 13.26 5.13
C TYR A 113 -15.10 12.80 6.57
N THR A 114 -14.75 11.52 6.78
CA THR A 114 -14.67 10.96 8.14
C THR A 114 -13.47 11.48 8.93
N GLY A 115 -12.37 11.84 8.26
CA GLY A 115 -11.05 11.76 8.90
C GLY A 115 -10.80 10.32 9.32
N ASP A 116 -10.03 10.12 10.37
CA ASP A 116 -9.96 8.83 11.06
C ASP A 116 -11.14 8.74 12.05
N PHE A 117 -11.84 7.60 12.07
CA PHE A 117 -13.09 7.45 12.84
C PHE A 117 -13.33 6.02 13.35
N ARG A 118 -14.05 5.91 14.47
CA ARG A 118 -14.41 4.65 15.13
C ARG A 118 -15.93 4.56 15.30
N TRP A 119 -16.57 3.78 14.43
CA TRP A 119 -18.02 3.55 14.44
C TRP A 119 -18.44 2.41 15.39
N ASP A 120 -17.90 2.43 16.61
CA ASP A 120 -18.16 1.41 17.64
C ASP A 120 -19.65 1.32 17.98
N ALA A 121 -20.16 0.16 18.44
CA ALA A 121 -21.53 0.06 18.94
C ALA A 121 -21.76 1.06 20.10
N ASP A 122 -20.73 1.25 20.93
CA ASP A 122 -20.70 2.17 22.09
C ASP A 122 -20.47 3.66 21.69
N ALA A 123 -20.45 4.00 20.40
CA ALA A 123 -20.38 5.39 19.92
C ALA A 123 -21.67 6.17 20.22
N SER A 124 -21.55 7.47 20.51
CA SER A 124 -22.66 8.29 21.02
C SER A 124 -23.89 8.28 20.12
N ASP A 125 -25.04 7.91 20.69
CA ASP A 125 -26.35 7.98 20.03
C ASP A 125 -26.64 9.37 19.46
N GLU A 126 -26.12 10.44 20.07
CA GLU A 126 -26.25 11.81 19.60
C GLU A 126 -25.53 12.01 18.25
N ALA A 127 -24.27 11.57 18.13
CA ALA A 127 -23.51 11.68 16.88
C ALA A 127 -24.16 10.85 15.76
N ARG A 128 -24.72 9.68 16.09
CA ARG A 128 -25.47 8.84 15.16
C ARG A 128 -26.75 9.51 14.68
N THR A 129 -27.57 9.97 15.62
CA THR A 129 -28.87 10.61 15.34
C THR A 129 -28.67 11.85 14.49
N ILE A 130 -27.74 12.73 14.87
CA ILE A 130 -27.49 13.99 14.15
C ILE A 130 -26.90 13.75 12.76
N LEU A 131 -26.05 12.71 12.58
CA LEU A 131 -25.60 12.31 11.24
C LEU A 131 -26.80 11.85 10.39
N VAL A 132 -27.68 11.00 10.93
CA VAL A 132 -28.87 10.48 10.22
C VAL A 132 -29.81 11.62 9.84
N ASP A 133 -30.18 12.48 10.79
CA ASP A 133 -31.07 13.61 10.58
C ASP A 133 -30.51 14.57 9.53
N ALA A 134 -29.19 14.84 9.59
CA ALA A 134 -28.53 15.63 8.57
C ALA A 134 -28.66 14.97 7.19
N ILE A 135 -28.18 13.74 6.99
CA ILE A 135 -28.16 13.10 5.67
C ILE A 135 -29.54 12.70 5.13
N HIS A 136 -30.57 12.63 5.98
CA HIS A 136 -31.93 12.29 5.58
C HIS A 136 -32.51 13.31 4.57
N GLU A 137 -32.24 14.60 4.79
CA GLU A 137 -32.68 15.65 3.85
C GLU A 137 -31.83 15.73 2.58
N PHE A 138 -30.53 15.42 2.67
CA PHE A 138 -29.59 15.52 1.54
C PHE A 138 -28.66 14.31 1.49
N PRO A 139 -28.86 13.37 0.53
CA PRO A 139 -28.06 12.17 0.43
C PRO A 139 -26.61 12.49 0.04
N VAL A 140 -25.66 11.76 0.63
CA VAL A 140 -24.23 11.96 0.39
C VAL A 140 -23.83 11.52 -1.03
N ASP A 141 -23.25 12.44 -1.81
CA ASP A 141 -22.74 12.16 -3.15
C ASP A 141 -21.41 11.40 -3.10
N ILE A 142 -20.47 11.84 -2.26
CA ILE A 142 -19.16 11.22 -2.08
C ILE A 142 -18.85 11.11 -0.60
N LEU A 143 -18.59 9.88 -0.15
CA LEU A 143 -18.01 9.61 1.16
C LEU A 143 -16.49 9.40 1.03
N TYR A 144 -15.72 10.24 1.70
CA TYR A 144 -14.30 10.03 1.97
C TYR A 144 -14.17 9.31 3.31
N LEU A 145 -13.63 8.10 3.28
CA LEU A 145 -13.73 7.10 4.34
C LEU A 145 -12.34 6.70 4.87
N ASP A 146 -12.21 6.61 6.20
CA ASP A 146 -11.12 5.86 6.84
C ASP A 146 -11.20 4.39 6.43
N ASN A 147 -10.21 3.97 5.64
CA ASN A 147 -10.11 2.63 5.11
C ASN A 147 -8.95 1.84 5.75
N THR A 148 -8.44 2.27 6.91
CA THR A 148 -7.33 1.64 7.65
C THR A 148 -7.54 0.14 7.85
N TYR A 149 -8.74 -0.27 8.26
CA TYR A 149 -9.14 -1.67 8.45
C TYR A 149 -10.26 -2.12 7.48
N CYS A 150 -10.27 -1.56 6.26
CA CYS A 150 -11.22 -1.95 5.21
C CYS A 150 -10.86 -3.32 4.58
N ASN A 151 -10.82 -4.38 5.38
CA ASN A 151 -10.61 -5.76 4.94
C ASN A 151 -11.24 -6.74 5.95
N PRO A 152 -12.02 -7.76 5.53
CA PRO A 152 -12.70 -8.72 6.41
C PRO A 152 -11.82 -9.46 7.43
N ILE A 153 -10.50 -9.50 7.24
CA ILE A 153 -9.59 -10.07 8.25
C ILE A 153 -9.52 -9.25 9.54
N TYR A 154 -9.96 -7.98 9.52
CA TYR A 154 -9.93 -7.06 10.66
C TYR A 154 -11.30 -7.00 11.35
N SER A 155 -11.56 -8.02 12.17
CA SER A 155 -12.62 -8.05 13.17
C SER A 155 -11.98 -8.03 14.56
N PHE A 156 -12.45 -7.15 15.45
CA PHE A 156 -11.96 -7.01 16.82
C PHE A 156 -13.09 -6.42 17.72
N PRO A 157 -13.04 -6.64 19.05
CA PRO A 157 -14.16 -6.28 19.94
C PRO A 157 -14.32 -4.76 20.15
N SER A 158 -15.42 -4.35 20.80
CA SER A 158 -15.64 -2.95 21.16
C SER A 158 -14.52 -2.43 22.06
N ARG A 159 -14.30 -1.11 22.04
CA ARG A 159 -13.28 -0.48 22.89
C ARG A 159 -13.49 -0.75 24.37
N GLN A 160 -14.73 -0.86 24.83
CA GLN A 160 -15.05 -1.17 26.23
C GLN A 160 -14.60 -2.59 26.60
N VAL A 161 -14.90 -3.59 25.77
CA VAL A 161 -14.46 -4.98 25.99
C VAL A 161 -12.93 -5.07 25.94
N ALA A 162 -12.30 -4.45 24.94
CA ALA A 162 -10.85 -4.43 24.83
C ALA A 162 -10.16 -3.71 26.01
N ALA A 163 -10.76 -2.64 26.53
CA ALA A 163 -10.25 -1.94 27.72
C ALA A 163 -10.42 -2.76 29.00
N GLN A 164 -11.51 -3.53 29.13
CA GLN A 164 -11.68 -4.45 30.24
C GLN A 164 -10.62 -5.56 30.22
N LEU A 165 -10.35 -6.17 29.06
CA LEU A 165 -9.29 -7.16 28.90
C LEU A 165 -7.91 -6.62 29.30
N VAL A 166 -7.60 -5.35 29.00
CA VAL A 166 -6.36 -4.70 29.50
C VAL A 166 -6.37 -4.60 31.03
N ALA A 167 -7.47 -4.18 31.64
CA ALA A 167 -7.58 -4.11 33.10
C ALA A 167 -7.45 -5.48 33.78
N ASP A 168 -8.03 -6.54 33.19
CA ASP A 168 -7.97 -7.91 33.71
C ASP A 168 -6.56 -8.51 33.64
N ILE A 169 -5.82 -8.25 32.55
CA ILE A 169 -4.38 -8.60 32.44
C ILE A 169 -3.57 -7.90 33.54
N ILE A 170 -3.87 -6.64 33.86
CA ILE A 170 -3.17 -5.90 34.92
C ILE A 170 -3.52 -6.43 36.31
N ALA A 171 -4.80 -6.75 36.54
CA ALA A 171 -5.29 -7.30 37.80
C ALA A 171 -4.70 -8.69 38.09
N SER A 172 -4.52 -9.53 37.07
CA SER A 172 -3.91 -10.86 37.18
C SER A 172 -2.39 -10.85 37.45
N HIS A 173 -1.72 -9.69 37.34
CA HIS A 173 -0.29 -9.52 37.65
C HIS A 173 -0.08 -8.47 38.76
N PRO A 174 -0.56 -8.69 40.00
CA PRO A 174 -0.52 -7.67 41.06
C PRO A 174 0.89 -7.28 41.51
N SER A 175 1.86 -8.19 41.35
CA SER A 175 3.27 -8.04 41.75
C SER A 175 4.19 -7.44 40.67
N HIS A 176 3.65 -7.07 39.51
CA HIS A 176 4.45 -6.57 38.39
C HIS A 176 4.22 -5.07 38.15
N ASP A 177 5.28 -4.37 37.72
CA ASP A 177 5.14 -3.11 36.99
C ASP A 177 4.43 -3.37 35.64
N VAL A 178 3.70 -2.38 35.16
CA VAL A 178 2.92 -2.48 33.92
C VAL A 178 3.29 -1.34 32.99
N ILE A 179 3.60 -1.68 31.75
CA ILE A 179 3.78 -0.72 30.67
C ILE A 179 2.67 -0.89 29.62
N ILE A 180 1.94 0.19 29.35
CA ILE A 180 0.94 0.26 28.28
C ILE A 180 1.51 1.14 27.17
N ALA A 181 1.67 0.58 25.96
CA ALA A 181 2.20 1.31 24.82
C ALA A 181 1.11 2.16 24.15
N VAL A 182 1.26 3.49 24.17
CA VAL A 182 0.28 4.43 23.63
C VAL A 182 0.91 5.48 22.72
N ASP A 183 0.08 6.05 21.85
CA ASP A 183 0.47 7.12 20.94
C ASP A 183 0.43 8.49 21.66
N SER A 184 0.91 9.54 21.01
CA SER A 184 1.00 10.88 21.65
C SER A 184 -0.36 11.57 21.84
N LEU A 185 -1.42 11.06 21.19
CA LEU A 185 -2.83 11.43 21.31
C LEU A 185 -3.65 10.20 20.88
N GLY A 186 -4.79 9.94 21.54
CA GLY A 186 -5.56 8.69 21.38
C GLY A 186 -5.37 7.74 22.57
N LYS A 187 -6.31 6.80 22.75
CA LYS A 187 -6.34 5.83 23.86
C LYS A 187 -6.54 6.45 25.26
N GLU A 188 -6.99 7.70 25.35
CA GLU A 188 -7.32 8.33 26.64
C GLU A 188 -8.41 7.55 27.38
N GLU A 189 -9.50 7.17 26.69
CA GLU A 189 -10.60 6.39 27.28
C GLU A 189 -10.14 5.02 27.80
N LEU A 190 -9.21 4.33 27.09
CA LEU A 190 -8.59 3.10 27.59
C LEU A 190 -7.88 3.32 28.93
N LEU A 191 -7.09 4.39 29.04
CA LEU A 191 -6.36 4.71 30.26
C LEU A 191 -7.32 5.15 31.38
N LEU A 192 -8.36 5.93 31.07
CA LEU A 192 -9.40 6.31 32.02
C LEU A 192 -10.15 5.08 32.56
N HIS A 193 -10.50 4.12 31.69
CA HIS A 193 -11.13 2.86 32.09
C HIS A 193 -10.23 2.03 33.02
N VAL A 194 -8.97 1.81 32.63
CA VAL A 194 -7.98 1.08 33.44
C VAL A 194 -7.79 1.74 34.82
N SER A 195 -7.69 3.08 34.87
CA SER A 195 -7.56 3.82 36.12
C SER A 195 -8.79 3.65 37.02
N ARG A 196 -10.00 3.77 36.48
CA ARG A 196 -11.27 3.61 37.21
C ARG A 196 -11.46 2.20 37.76
N ILE A 197 -11.24 1.17 36.95
CA ILE A 197 -11.44 -0.24 37.34
C ILE A 197 -10.44 -0.68 38.40
N LEU A 198 -9.18 -0.27 38.29
CA LEU A 198 -8.11 -0.67 39.22
C LEU A 198 -7.97 0.27 40.42
N ASN A 199 -8.64 1.43 40.39
CA ASN A 199 -8.49 2.53 41.34
C ASN A 199 -7.02 2.97 41.53
N VAL A 200 -6.29 3.15 40.42
CA VAL A 200 -4.89 3.61 40.40
C VAL A 200 -4.72 4.85 39.53
N LYS A 201 -3.79 5.74 39.88
CA LYS A 201 -3.28 6.74 38.93
C LYS A 201 -2.50 6.06 37.81
N ILE A 202 -2.40 6.70 36.65
CA ILE A 202 -1.56 6.22 35.54
C ILE A 202 -0.41 7.18 35.32
N TRP A 203 0.81 6.63 35.31
CA TRP A 203 2.00 7.40 34.97
C TRP A 203 2.01 7.72 33.49
N VAL A 204 2.31 8.97 33.14
CA VAL A 204 2.52 9.45 31.77
C VAL A 204 3.71 10.40 31.73
N TRP A 205 4.36 10.53 30.58
CA TRP A 205 5.49 11.46 30.42
C TRP A 205 5.02 12.94 30.46
N PRO A 206 5.91 13.91 30.79
CA PRO A 206 5.49 15.29 31.12
C PRO A 206 4.65 16.00 30.04
N GLU A 207 4.98 15.80 28.77
CA GLU A 207 4.25 16.36 27.61
C GLU A 207 2.82 15.80 27.54
N ARG A 208 2.67 14.51 27.86
CA ARG A 208 1.39 13.82 27.91
C ARG A 208 0.57 14.25 29.12
N LEU A 209 1.19 14.45 30.29
CA LEU A 209 0.48 15.01 31.46
C LEU A 209 -0.11 16.38 31.16
N ARG A 210 0.65 17.28 30.51
CA ARG A 210 0.13 18.58 30.04
C ARG A 210 -1.06 18.42 29.10
N THR A 211 -1.02 17.44 28.20
CA THR A 211 -2.14 17.09 27.32
C THR A 211 -3.36 16.60 28.12
N MET A 212 -3.19 15.68 29.07
CA MET A 212 -4.27 15.18 29.92
C MET A 212 -4.93 16.29 30.75
N HIS A 213 -4.16 17.25 31.27
CA HIS A 213 -4.70 18.41 31.99
C HIS A 213 -5.53 19.33 31.09
N LEU A 214 -5.10 19.56 29.83
CA LEU A 214 -5.88 20.33 28.85
C LEU A 214 -7.20 19.64 28.46
N LEU A 215 -7.23 18.31 28.51
CA LEU A 215 -8.44 17.50 28.32
C LEU A 215 -9.33 17.39 29.57
N GLY A 216 -8.89 17.94 30.72
CA GLY A 216 -9.65 17.95 31.98
C GLY A 216 -9.35 16.80 32.95
N PHE A 217 -8.37 15.95 32.67
CA PHE A 217 -8.08 14.74 33.45
C PHE A 217 -6.98 14.94 34.51
N GLN A 218 -7.15 15.93 35.40
CA GLN A 218 -6.08 16.36 36.32
C GLN A 218 -5.71 15.31 37.39
N ASP A 219 -6.69 14.64 38.01
CA ASP A 219 -6.42 13.77 39.16
C ASP A 219 -6.00 12.34 38.80
N ILE A 220 -6.22 11.91 37.55
CA ILE A 220 -6.05 10.52 37.11
C ILE A 220 -4.60 10.21 36.70
N PHE A 221 -3.89 11.21 36.19
CA PHE A 221 -2.57 11.04 35.61
C PHE A 221 -1.47 11.63 36.51
N THR A 222 -0.24 11.12 36.38
CA THR A 222 0.90 11.59 37.17
C THR A 222 2.22 11.43 36.40
N THR A 223 3.25 12.20 36.77
CA THR A 223 4.65 11.97 36.39
C THR A 223 5.48 11.31 37.51
N ASP A 224 4.89 11.12 38.69
CA ASP A 224 5.54 10.46 39.83
C ASP A 224 5.39 8.95 39.72
N THR A 225 6.51 8.23 39.60
CA THR A 225 6.58 6.78 39.49
C THR A 225 6.36 6.05 40.82
N SER A 226 6.43 6.74 41.96
CA SER A 226 6.16 6.14 43.28
C SER A 226 4.67 5.95 43.56
N LEU A 227 3.81 6.72 42.89
CA LEU A 227 2.36 6.70 43.09
C LEU A 227 1.63 5.61 42.28
N THR A 228 2.31 4.93 41.35
CA THR A 228 1.68 3.89 40.53
C THR A 228 2.67 2.95 39.83
N ARG A 229 2.28 1.67 39.77
CA ARG A 229 2.93 0.63 38.96
C ARG A 229 2.53 0.64 37.48
N VAL A 230 1.48 1.38 37.10
CA VAL A 230 0.92 1.39 35.74
C VAL A 230 1.41 2.63 34.97
N ARG A 231 2.17 2.39 33.90
CA ARG A 231 2.84 3.43 33.11
C ARG A 231 2.41 3.39 31.66
N ALA A 232 1.79 4.46 31.17
CA ALA A 232 1.50 4.65 29.76
C ALA A 232 2.71 5.34 29.09
N VAL A 233 3.38 4.63 28.19
CA VAL A 233 4.64 5.06 27.55
C VAL A 233 4.46 5.27 26.04
N PRO A 234 5.31 6.08 25.39
CA PRO A 234 5.25 6.26 23.94
C PRO A 234 5.47 4.94 23.19
N ARG A 235 4.60 4.62 22.22
CA ARG A 235 4.62 3.36 21.46
C ARG A 235 5.98 2.99 20.86
N TYR A 236 6.81 3.96 20.49
CA TYR A 236 8.14 3.74 19.92
C TYR A 236 9.20 3.26 20.94
N SER A 237 9.00 3.47 22.25
CA SER A 237 9.94 2.97 23.28
C SER A 237 9.66 1.52 23.68
N PHE A 238 8.52 0.98 23.25
CA PHE A 238 8.04 -0.34 23.63
C PHE A 238 8.57 -1.44 22.70
N SER A 239 9.47 -2.27 23.22
CA SER A 239 10.06 -3.41 22.50
C SER A 239 10.31 -4.57 23.45
N ILE A 240 10.57 -5.76 22.89
CA ILE A 240 10.98 -6.95 23.67
C ILE A 240 12.25 -6.63 24.48
N GLN A 241 13.26 -6.02 23.85
CA GLN A 241 14.52 -5.63 24.49
C GLN A 241 14.31 -4.65 25.65
N THR A 242 13.42 -3.66 25.48
CA THR A 242 13.06 -2.72 26.56
C THR A 242 12.45 -3.47 27.75
N LEU A 243 11.56 -4.42 27.48
CA LEU A 243 10.84 -5.18 28.49
C LEU A 243 11.73 -6.20 29.20
N GLU A 244 12.62 -6.89 28.48
CA GLU A 244 13.65 -7.76 29.04
C GLU A 244 14.60 -6.97 29.95
N GLY A 245 15.07 -5.79 29.48
CA GLY A 245 15.90 -4.88 30.27
C GLY A 245 15.24 -4.45 31.57
N LEU A 246 13.96 -4.10 31.56
CA LEU A 246 13.20 -3.76 32.77
C LEU A 246 13.03 -4.95 33.71
N ASN A 247 12.80 -6.15 33.17
CA ASN A 247 12.73 -7.40 33.94
C ASN A 247 14.05 -7.79 34.63
N THR A 248 15.20 -7.20 34.25
CA THR A 248 16.44 -7.35 35.03
C THR A 248 16.42 -6.57 36.37
N MET A 249 15.55 -5.57 36.49
CA MET A 249 15.43 -4.73 37.69
C MET A 249 14.18 -5.05 38.51
N CYS A 250 13.03 -5.25 37.85
CA CYS A 250 11.75 -5.54 38.50
C CYS A 250 10.81 -6.32 37.57
N PRO A 251 9.99 -7.27 38.08
CA PRO A 251 9.01 -7.98 37.27
C PRO A 251 8.09 -6.99 36.56
N THR A 252 8.10 -7.00 35.23
CA THR A 252 7.40 -6.00 34.40
C THR A 252 6.65 -6.69 33.28
N ILE A 253 5.34 -6.43 33.15
CA ILE A 253 4.57 -6.81 31.97
C ILE A 253 4.37 -5.63 31.01
N GLY A 254 4.32 -5.93 29.72
CA GLY A 254 4.04 -4.99 28.65
C GLY A 254 2.72 -5.30 27.97
N ILE A 255 1.93 -4.27 27.66
CA ILE A 255 0.63 -4.37 26.99
C ILE A 255 0.58 -3.43 25.78
N MET A 256 0.27 -3.99 24.61
CA MET A 256 0.12 -3.29 23.34
C MET A 256 -1.36 -3.25 22.90
N PRO A 257 -2.09 -2.14 23.13
CA PRO A 257 -3.38 -1.90 22.49
C PRO A 257 -3.21 -1.62 20.98
N SER A 258 -3.68 -2.53 20.14
CA SER A 258 -3.50 -2.47 18.68
C SER A 258 -4.57 -3.27 17.92
N GLY A 259 -5.25 -2.64 16.94
CA GLY A 259 -6.20 -3.30 16.03
C GLY A 259 -5.56 -4.26 15.01
N VAL A 260 -4.22 -4.39 15.03
CA VAL A 260 -3.46 -5.37 14.27
C VAL A 260 -2.73 -6.31 15.24
N PRO A 261 -2.82 -7.64 15.07
CA PRO A 261 -1.99 -8.59 15.82
C PRO A 261 -0.51 -8.35 15.49
N TRP A 262 0.35 -8.29 16.51
CA TRP A 262 1.79 -8.07 16.37
C TRP A 262 2.49 -9.30 15.76
N VAL A 263 2.44 -9.44 14.44
CA VAL A 263 3.12 -10.54 13.73
C VAL A 263 4.64 -10.42 13.95
N LYS A 264 5.20 -11.40 14.68
CA LYS A 264 6.65 -11.63 14.78
C LYS A 264 7.23 -11.62 13.36
N ARG A 265 8.10 -10.66 13.02
CA ARG A 265 9.03 -10.88 11.89
C ARG A 265 9.89 -12.08 12.28
N PRO A 266 9.84 -13.22 11.56
CA PRO A 266 10.59 -14.39 11.98
C PRO A 266 12.08 -14.15 11.74
N PHE A 267 12.84 -13.95 12.81
CA PHE A 267 14.25 -14.30 12.78
C PHE A 267 14.35 -15.81 12.58
N LYS A 268 15.20 -16.24 11.64
CA LYS A 268 15.38 -17.66 11.32
C LYS A 268 16.06 -18.38 12.48
N GLY A 269 15.46 -19.49 12.91
CA GLY A 269 16.07 -20.41 13.87
C GLY A 269 15.18 -20.71 15.07
N ASP A 270 14.04 -21.38 14.85
CA ASP A 270 13.84 -22.70 15.44
C ASP A 270 12.64 -23.42 14.83
N ASP A 271 12.69 -24.75 14.87
CA ASP A 271 11.81 -25.64 14.13
C ASP A 271 10.61 -26.10 14.96
N LYS A 272 9.49 -26.41 14.28
CA LYS A 272 8.24 -27.00 14.82
C LYS A 272 7.46 -26.19 15.88
N LEU A 273 6.34 -25.60 15.43
CA LEU A 273 5.04 -25.78 16.10
C LEU A 273 3.90 -25.53 15.11
N SER A 274 3.20 -26.60 14.73
CA SER A 274 2.03 -26.53 13.86
C SER A 274 0.78 -26.11 14.65
N GLY A 275 0.42 -24.83 14.60
CA GLY A 275 -0.82 -24.30 15.16
C GLY A 275 -1.86 -24.05 14.07
N SER A 276 -2.90 -24.87 14.03
CA SER A 276 -4.13 -24.61 13.26
C SER A 276 -4.97 -23.49 13.93
N PHE A 277 -6.10 -23.17 13.31
CA PHE A 277 -7.27 -22.42 13.81
C PHE A 277 -7.38 -20.92 13.44
N LEU A 278 -8.10 -20.67 12.34
CA LEU A 278 -9.01 -19.52 12.18
C LEU A 278 -10.22 -19.95 11.34
N THR A 279 -11.19 -20.63 11.98
CA THR A 279 -12.56 -20.80 11.46
C THR A 279 -13.54 -20.85 12.63
N ALA A 280 -14.07 -19.70 13.04
CA ALA A 280 -15.23 -19.60 13.90
C ALA A 280 -16.37 -18.96 13.09
N SER A 281 -17.24 -19.80 12.53
CA SER A 281 -18.46 -19.33 11.86
C SER A 281 -19.57 -19.23 12.89
N MET A 282 -19.94 -18.01 13.27
CA MET A 282 -20.99 -17.81 14.27
C MET A 282 -22.39 -17.95 13.65
N LYS A 283 -23.12 -18.94 14.15
CA LYS A 283 -24.58 -18.96 14.16
C LYS A 283 -25.05 -18.75 15.60
N ASN A 284 -26.13 -17.99 15.74
CA ASN A 284 -26.75 -17.54 16.99
C ASN A 284 -26.74 -18.53 18.16
N GLU A 285 -25.78 -18.39 19.09
CA GLU A 285 -25.95 -18.71 20.52
C GLU A 285 -25.20 -17.67 21.36
N THR A 286 -25.94 -16.82 22.07
CA THR A 286 -25.51 -15.46 22.45
C THR A 286 -24.61 -15.35 23.70
N ILE A 287 -24.02 -16.46 24.19
CA ILE A 287 -23.28 -16.47 25.48
C ILE A 287 -21.93 -17.19 25.40
N SER A 288 -21.78 -18.28 24.62
CA SER A 288 -20.47 -18.93 24.41
C SER A 288 -19.56 -18.10 23.49
N ALA A 289 -20.16 -17.51 22.46
CA ALA A 289 -19.51 -16.69 21.44
C ALA A 289 -18.61 -15.58 22.00
N GLN A 290 -19.07 -14.89 23.04
CA GLN A 290 -18.39 -13.70 23.56
C GLN A 290 -17.09 -14.06 24.28
N LYS A 291 -17.06 -15.17 25.02
CA LYS A 291 -15.82 -15.69 25.66
C LYS A 291 -14.78 -16.18 24.67
N GLU A 292 -15.20 -16.74 23.53
CA GLU A 292 -14.26 -17.14 22.47
C GLU A 292 -13.65 -15.90 21.78
N LEU A 293 -14.43 -14.84 21.57
CA LEU A 293 -13.95 -13.57 21.03
C LEU A 293 -13.00 -12.85 22.01
N GLU A 294 -13.32 -12.84 23.30
CA GLU A 294 -12.46 -12.32 24.38
C GLU A 294 -11.10 -13.06 24.44
N ALA A 295 -11.11 -14.39 24.35
CA ALA A 295 -9.89 -15.20 24.32
C ALA A 295 -9.07 -14.99 23.04
N ALA A 296 -9.71 -14.73 21.90
CA ALA A 296 -9.04 -14.40 20.64
C ALA A 296 -8.52 -12.95 20.56
N ALA A 297 -9.02 -12.05 21.42
CA ALA A 297 -8.63 -10.63 21.44
C ALA A 297 -7.32 -10.37 22.22
N VAL A 298 -6.80 -11.34 22.97
CA VAL A 298 -5.54 -11.24 23.74
C VAL A 298 -4.51 -12.21 23.16
N HIS A 299 -3.34 -11.68 22.77
CA HIS A 299 -2.23 -12.48 22.27
C HIS A 299 -0.97 -12.26 23.10
N LYS A 300 -0.41 -13.35 23.63
CA LYS A 300 0.86 -13.35 24.36
C LYS A 300 2.01 -13.63 23.40
N PHE A 301 2.87 -12.64 23.17
CA PHE A 301 3.96 -12.70 22.18
C PHE A 301 5.34 -12.99 22.79
N HIS A 302 5.47 -12.73 24.09
CA HIS A 302 6.63 -13.02 24.94
C HIS A 302 6.13 -13.36 26.35
N ASP A 303 6.96 -13.93 27.21
CA ASP A 303 6.57 -14.37 28.57
C ASP A 303 5.96 -13.27 29.44
N TYR A 304 6.23 -12.00 29.10
CA TYR A 304 5.72 -10.82 29.79
C TYR A 304 5.02 -9.81 28.85
N MET A 305 4.85 -10.11 27.56
CA MET A 305 4.32 -9.16 26.55
C MET A 305 2.99 -9.62 25.97
N TYR A 306 1.97 -8.80 26.18
CA TYR A 306 0.60 -8.97 25.70
C TYR A 306 0.29 -7.95 24.60
N SER A 307 -0.48 -8.36 23.61
CA SER A 307 -1.21 -7.47 22.72
C SER A 307 -2.70 -7.67 22.97
N VAL A 308 -3.46 -6.58 22.97
CA VAL A 308 -4.92 -6.60 23.05
C VAL A 308 -5.47 -5.92 21.82
N HIS A 309 -6.48 -6.52 21.18
CA HIS A 309 -7.16 -5.98 20.01
C HIS A 309 -8.06 -4.79 20.37
N TYR A 310 -7.42 -3.69 20.78
CA TYR A 310 -8.00 -2.37 20.99
C TYR A 310 -7.64 -1.47 19.79
N SER A 311 -8.62 -0.76 19.24
CA SER A 311 -8.43 0.13 18.10
C SER A 311 -9.17 1.46 18.28
N ASP A 312 -8.56 2.52 17.75
CA ASP A 312 -9.17 3.84 17.60
C ASP A 312 -9.76 4.05 16.18
N HIS A 313 -9.76 3.03 15.31
CA HIS A 313 -10.37 3.04 13.97
C HIS A 313 -11.45 1.96 13.83
N SER A 314 -12.43 2.20 12.97
CA SER A 314 -13.53 1.28 12.67
C SER A 314 -13.04 -0.08 12.12
N CYS A 315 -13.66 -1.18 12.53
CA CYS A 315 -13.39 -2.51 11.96
C CYS A 315 -14.17 -2.73 10.64
N TYR A 316 -13.96 -3.83 9.94
CA TYR A 316 -14.61 -4.07 8.65
C TYR A 316 -16.15 -4.12 8.74
N GLU A 317 -16.67 -4.76 9.79
CA GLU A 317 -18.12 -4.88 10.04
C GLU A 317 -18.75 -3.49 10.26
N GLU A 318 -18.15 -2.69 11.15
CA GLU A 318 -18.59 -1.33 11.49
C GLU A 318 -18.52 -0.37 10.30
N ILE A 319 -17.46 -0.44 9.49
CA ILE A 319 -17.37 0.29 8.21
C ILE A 319 -18.55 -0.11 7.32
N GLY A 320 -18.85 -1.40 7.24
CA GLY A 320 -20.00 -1.91 6.49
C GLY A 320 -21.35 -1.41 7.03
N GLU A 321 -21.51 -1.24 8.33
CA GLU A 321 -22.71 -0.66 8.95
C GLU A 321 -22.83 0.84 8.71
N PHE A 322 -21.73 1.58 8.88
CA PHE A 322 -21.66 3.01 8.58
C PHE A 322 -22.02 3.30 7.12
N ILE A 323 -21.51 2.52 6.16
CA ILE A 323 -21.85 2.69 4.74
C ILE A 323 -23.34 2.35 4.46
N LYS A 324 -23.93 1.36 5.14
CA LYS A 324 -25.37 1.06 5.05
C LYS A 324 -26.25 2.16 5.62
N LEU A 325 -25.74 2.91 6.60
CA LEU A 325 -26.40 4.08 7.16
C LEU A 325 -26.32 5.27 6.20
N VAL A 326 -25.10 5.60 5.75
CA VAL A 326 -24.81 6.79 4.92
C VAL A 326 -25.34 6.67 3.50
N LYS A 327 -25.37 5.45 2.93
CA LYS A 327 -25.80 5.12 1.56
C LYS A 327 -25.25 6.08 0.48
N PRO A 328 -23.93 6.35 0.46
CA PRO A 328 -23.37 7.35 -0.44
C PRO A 328 -23.45 6.91 -1.90
N LYS A 329 -23.56 7.86 -2.84
CA LYS A 329 -23.57 7.54 -4.29
C LYS A 329 -22.20 7.00 -4.76
N SER A 330 -21.11 7.47 -4.15
CA SER A 330 -19.73 7.06 -4.43
C SER A 330 -18.87 7.13 -3.16
N MET A 331 -17.73 6.42 -3.15
CA MET A 331 -16.81 6.37 -2.00
C MET A 331 -15.35 6.48 -2.45
N LYS A 332 -14.49 6.98 -1.56
CA LYS A 332 -13.03 7.02 -1.73
C LYS A 332 -12.35 6.76 -0.39
N GLY A 333 -11.29 5.96 -0.39
CA GLY A 333 -10.42 5.81 0.78
C GLY A 333 -9.62 7.10 1.05
N ILE A 334 -9.48 7.47 2.32
CA ILE A 334 -8.59 8.56 2.78
C ILE A 334 -7.15 8.06 2.84
N VAL A 335 -6.94 6.86 3.40
CA VAL A 335 -5.65 6.21 3.56
C VAL A 335 -5.26 5.55 2.24
N VAL A 336 -4.22 6.08 1.59
CA VAL A 336 -3.74 5.61 0.27
C VAL A 336 -2.39 4.87 0.33
N SER A 337 -1.69 4.90 1.47
CA SER A 337 -0.32 4.39 1.61
C SER A 337 -0.17 3.23 2.60
N SER A 338 -1.27 2.64 3.07
CA SER A 338 -1.21 1.46 3.94
C SER A 338 -0.71 0.23 3.17
N SER A 339 0.09 -0.62 3.83
CA SER A 339 0.54 -1.92 3.30
C SER A 339 -0.60 -2.90 2.96
N SER A 340 -1.81 -2.59 3.40
CA SER A 340 -3.08 -3.28 3.23
C SER A 340 -4.14 -2.46 2.47
N TYR A 341 -3.73 -1.47 1.66
CA TYR A 341 -4.69 -0.62 0.94
C TYR A 341 -5.68 -1.45 0.11
N VAL A 342 -6.97 -1.25 0.37
CA VAL A 342 -8.07 -1.70 -0.48
C VAL A 342 -8.98 -0.51 -0.74
N ASP A 343 -9.34 -0.32 -2.01
CA ASP A 343 -10.39 0.64 -2.41
C ASP A 343 -11.72 0.21 -1.78
N PRO A 344 -12.39 1.04 -0.96
CA PRO A 344 -13.68 0.69 -0.33
C PRO A 344 -14.76 0.25 -1.32
N LEU A 345 -14.70 0.70 -2.58
CA LEU A 345 -15.63 0.27 -3.63
C LEU A 345 -15.49 -1.23 -3.97
N TYR A 346 -14.34 -1.85 -3.70
CA TYR A 346 -14.09 -3.27 -3.91
C TYR A 346 -15.09 -4.14 -3.12
N TYR A 347 -15.24 -3.86 -1.83
CA TYR A 347 -16.15 -4.58 -0.93
C TYR A 347 -17.56 -4.00 -0.93
N PHE A 348 -17.66 -2.67 -0.81
CA PHE A 348 -18.89 -2.00 -0.46
C PHE A 348 -19.56 -1.28 -1.65
N GLY A 349 -19.01 -1.38 -2.86
CA GLY A 349 -19.57 -0.75 -4.06
C GLY A 349 -20.98 -1.21 -4.45
N ARG A 350 -21.47 -2.33 -3.88
CA ARG A 350 -22.88 -2.79 -4.01
C ARG A 350 -23.86 -2.11 -3.04
N ILE A 351 -23.35 -1.47 -1.99
CA ILE A 351 -24.15 -0.74 -0.98
C ILE A 351 -24.38 0.71 -1.44
N CYS A 352 -23.41 1.28 -2.16
CA CYS A 352 -23.64 2.46 -3.00
C CYS A 352 -24.71 2.17 -4.04
N GLY A 353 -25.47 3.21 -4.44
CA GLY A 353 -26.54 3.14 -5.45
C GLY A 353 -26.06 2.91 -6.89
N ALA A 354 -25.00 2.11 -7.10
CA ALA A 354 -24.35 1.83 -8.37
C ALA A 354 -25.20 0.93 -9.29
N ASN A 355 -26.33 1.48 -9.76
CA ASN A 355 -27.14 0.92 -10.83
C ASN A 355 -27.72 2.02 -11.76
N GLN A 356 -26.95 3.09 -11.98
CA GLN A 356 -27.14 4.01 -13.11
C GLN A 356 -25.77 4.41 -13.71
N PRO A 357 -25.60 4.38 -15.05
CA PRO A 357 -24.42 4.95 -15.69
C PRO A 357 -24.47 6.49 -15.63
N PRO A 358 -23.33 7.20 -15.62
CA PRO A 358 -23.33 8.66 -15.66
C PRO A 358 -23.89 9.16 -16.99
N GLN A 359 -24.90 10.05 -16.94
CA GLN A 359 -25.23 10.86 -18.10
C GLN A 359 -24.11 11.87 -18.32
N VAL A 360 -23.32 11.66 -19.38
CA VAL A 360 -22.36 12.66 -19.86
C VAL A 360 -23.16 13.83 -20.45
N LEU A 361 -23.06 14.99 -19.81
CA LEU A 361 -23.48 16.27 -20.39
C LEU A 361 -22.59 16.58 -21.60
N LEU A 362 -23.07 16.17 -22.79
CA LEU A 362 -22.45 16.51 -24.07
C LEU A 362 -22.66 18.01 -24.35
N MET A 363 -21.62 18.81 -24.12
CA MET A 363 -21.50 20.08 -24.83
C MET A 363 -21.21 19.81 -26.31
N ARG A 364 -21.89 20.56 -27.19
CA ARG A 364 -21.76 20.44 -28.63
C ARG A 364 -20.39 20.93 -29.12
N PRO A 365 -19.87 20.30 -30.18
CA PRO A 365 -19.27 21.03 -31.28
C PRO A 365 -20.22 20.96 -32.50
N ASP A 366 -20.55 22.10 -33.07
CA ASP A 366 -21.17 22.18 -34.39
C ASP A 366 -20.10 22.01 -35.50
N ILE A 367 -20.59 21.80 -36.73
CA ILE A 367 -19.87 21.71 -38.03
C ILE A 367 -19.53 20.27 -38.50
N ALA A 368 -20.19 19.96 -39.63
CA ALA A 368 -20.06 18.92 -40.66
C ALA A 368 -18.69 18.21 -40.87
N GLU A 369 -18.59 17.06 -41.55
CA GLU A 369 -19.40 16.56 -42.68
C GLU A 369 -19.19 15.04 -42.91
N GLU A 370 -20.19 14.35 -43.50
CA GLU A 370 -20.13 13.09 -44.31
C GLU A 370 -19.38 11.81 -43.79
N PHE A 371 -19.79 10.55 -44.07
CA PHE A 371 -20.66 9.99 -45.10
C PHE A 371 -21.40 8.69 -44.64
N GLN A 372 -22.63 8.52 -45.17
CA GLN A 372 -23.37 7.27 -45.47
C GLN A 372 -23.70 6.20 -44.40
N ALA A 373 -25.01 5.90 -44.32
CA ALA A 373 -25.62 4.82 -43.55
C ALA A 373 -26.33 3.80 -44.46
N VAL A 374 -26.46 2.54 -44.03
CA VAL A 374 -27.49 1.62 -44.56
C VAL A 374 -28.25 0.90 -43.44
N ARG A 375 -29.57 1.16 -43.45
CA ARG A 375 -30.67 0.65 -42.64
C ARG A 375 -30.59 -0.80 -42.14
N ILE A 376 -31.02 -0.96 -40.88
CA ILE A 376 -31.80 -2.13 -40.42
C ILE A 376 -33.29 -1.78 -40.53
N LYS A 377 -34.14 -2.73 -40.94
CA LYS A 377 -35.61 -2.65 -40.75
C LYS A 377 -36.09 -3.80 -39.86
N SER A 378 -37.01 -3.46 -38.97
CA SER A 378 -37.69 -4.31 -37.98
C SER A 378 -38.77 -5.18 -38.60
N TYR A 379 -39.27 -6.18 -37.85
CA TYR A 379 -40.70 -6.46 -37.72
C TYR A 379 -41.03 -7.13 -36.36
N SER A 380 -42.27 -6.94 -35.91
CA SER A 380 -42.81 -7.34 -34.60
C SER A 380 -43.56 -8.67 -34.64
N ALA A 381 -43.89 -9.20 -33.46
CA ALA A 381 -44.62 -10.47 -33.29
C ALA A 381 -46.13 -10.33 -33.57
N THR A 382 -46.78 -11.42 -34.01
CA THR A 382 -47.93 -12.04 -33.29
C THR A 382 -48.43 -13.35 -33.93
N ASP A 383 -48.99 -14.21 -33.07
CA ASP A 383 -50.05 -15.21 -33.26
C ASP A 383 -49.94 -16.50 -34.13
N LYS A 384 -50.04 -17.62 -33.40
CA LYS A 384 -50.97 -18.77 -33.55
C LYS A 384 -50.80 -19.86 -34.63
N THR A 385 -50.47 -21.03 -34.06
CA THR A 385 -51.19 -22.34 -34.14
C THR A 385 -50.79 -23.42 -35.15
N ARG A 386 -50.99 -24.65 -34.64
CA ARG A 386 -50.85 -26.01 -35.21
C ARG A 386 -49.40 -26.45 -35.48
N VAL A 387 -48.78 -27.31 -34.66
CA VAL A 387 -49.13 -28.69 -34.16
C VAL A 387 -48.81 -29.77 -35.20
N LEU A 388 -48.16 -30.84 -34.73
CA LEU A 388 -47.76 -32.07 -35.44
C LEU A 388 -46.68 -31.92 -36.53
N GLU A 389 -45.40 -31.83 -36.09
CA GLU A 389 -44.27 -32.66 -36.57
C GLU A 389 -42.92 -32.11 -36.05
N LYS A 390 -42.36 -32.68 -34.96
CA LYS A 390 -40.89 -32.80 -34.68
C LYS A 390 -40.52 -33.41 -33.31
N GLU A 391 -41.25 -34.41 -32.83
CA GLU A 391 -40.90 -35.11 -31.56
C GLU A 391 -39.80 -36.20 -31.72
N LYS A 392 -38.88 -36.04 -32.70
CA LYS A 392 -37.84 -37.05 -33.01
C LYS A 392 -36.41 -36.51 -33.16
N ARG A 393 -36.06 -35.36 -32.55
CA ARG A 393 -34.66 -34.85 -32.55
C ARG A 393 -34.12 -34.33 -31.21
N TRP A 394 -34.66 -34.77 -30.07
CA TRP A 394 -34.18 -34.44 -28.72
C TRP A 394 -33.59 -35.65 -27.98
N LYS A 395 -32.59 -36.33 -28.57
CA LYS A 395 -31.87 -37.45 -27.91
C LYS A 395 -30.36 -37.57 -28.23
N ARG A 396 -29.66 -36.51 -28.68
CA ARG A 396 -28.20 -36.58 -28.97
C ARG A 396 -27.27 -35.55 -28.31
N ASP A 397 -27.75 -34.49 -27.67
CA ASP A 397 -26.87 -33.45 -27.07
C ASP A 397 -26.65 -33.54 -25.56
N SER A 398 -27.05 -34.63 -24.90
CA SER A 398 -26.82 -34.84 -23.45
C SER A 398 -25.39 -35.30 -23.09
N HIS A 399 -24.52 -35.55 -24.07
CA HIS A 399 -23.18 -36.12 -23.84
C HIS A 399 -22.03 -35.10 -23.74
N SER A 400 -22.24 -33.82 -24.10
CA SER A 400 -21.21 -32.79 -24.05
C SER A 400 -21.07 -32.15 -22.66
N SER A 401 -22.18 -31.91 -21.95
CA SER A 401 -22.18 -31.31 -20.61
C SER A 401 -21.60 -32.26 -19.54
N LEU A 402 -21.89 -33.57 -19.62
CA LEU A 402 -21.36 -34.57 -18.69
C LEU A 402 -19.83 -34.67 -18.72
N LYS A 403 -19.20 -34.58 -19.91
CA LYS A 403 -17.72 -34.56 -20.02
C LYS A 403 -17.11 -33.30 -19.39
N ARG A 404 -17.78 -32.15 -19.51
CA ARG A 404 -17.33 -30.86 -18.95
C ARG A 404 -17.43 -30.84 -17.41
N ASN A 405 -18.50 -31.44 -16.86
CA ASN A 405 -18.66 -31.59 -15.41
C ASN A 405 -17.72 -32.65 -14.80
N LYS A 406 -17.45 -33.77 -15.50
CA LYS A 406 -16.45 -34.76 -15.05
C LYS A 406 -15.03 -34.17 -14.97
N LYS A 407 -14.62 -33.31 -15.93
CA LYS A 407 -13.32 -32.60 -15.83
C LYS A 407 -13.25 -31.64 -14.63
N ARG A 408 -14.34 -30.93 -14.29
CA ARG A 408 -14.41 -30.11 -13.07
C ARG A 408 -14.28 -30.95 -11.80
N ALA A 409 -15.03 -32.04 -11.70
CA ALA A 409 -14.97 -32.95 -10.54
C ALA A 409 -13.58 -33.61 -10.36
N LEU A 410 -12.86 -33.88 -11.45
CA LEU A 410 -11.49 -34.42 -11.38
C LEU A 410 -10.48 -33.39 -10.85
N MET A 411 -10.60 -32.10 -11.23
CA MET A 411 -9.75 -31.04 -10.66
C MET A 411 -9.98 -30.86 -9.16
N TRP A 412 -11.23 -30.89 -8.68
CA TRP A 412 -11.50 -30.78 -7.24
C TRP A 412 -10.87 -31.91 -6.41
N ARG A 413 -10.73 -33.12 -6.97
CA ARG A 413 -10.01 -34.25 -6.32
C ARG A 413 -8.49 -34.14 -6.37
N LEU A 414 -7.92 -33.28 -7.21
CA LEU A 414 -6.47 -33.03 -7.27
C LEU A 414 -6.03 -31.89 -6.35
N ILE A 415 -6.96 -30.98 -6.00
CA ILE A 415 -6.70 -29.84 -5.10
C ILE A 415 -6.83 -30.25 -3.62
N PHE A 416 -7.65 -31.26 -3.32
CA PHE A 416 -7.85 -31.77 -1.96
C PHE A 416 -7.54 -33.28 -1.88
N PRO A 417 -6.27 -33.67 -1.60
CA PRO A 417 -5.95 -34.99 -1.09
C PRO A 417 -6.70 -35.23 0.23
N GLN A 418 -7.07 -36.48 0.51
CA GLN A 418 -7.98 -36.84 1.61
C GLN A 418 -7.49 -36.31 2.98
N GLY A 419 -8.38 -35.68 3.76
CA GLY A 419 -8.01 -35.23 5.11
C GLY A 419 -8.97 -34.32 5.89
N TYR A 420 -10.12 -33.89 5.36
CA TYR A 420 -11.06 -33.02 6.10
C TYR A 420 -12.52 -33.44 5.93
N ASN A 421 -13.20 -33.65 7.06
CA ASN A 421 -14.63 -34.00 7.11
C ASN A 421 -15.49 -32.75 6.84
N VAL A 422 -16.21 -32.74 5.72
CA VAL A 422 -17.18 -31.69 5.41
C VAL A 422 -18.52 -32.04 6.06
N VAL A 423 -18.90 -31.28 7.09
CA VAL A 423 -20.23 -31.39 7.73
C VAL A 423 -21.27 -30.70 6.85
N TYR A 424 -22.30 -31.45 6.45
CA TYR A 424 -23.48 -30.92 5.75
C TYR A 424 -24.39 -30.16 6.73
N VAL A 425 -24.89 -28.99 6.33
CA VAL A 425 -26.11 -28.40 6.92
C VAL A 425 -27.03 -27.89 5.80
N ASN A 426 -28.22 -28.47 5.71
CA ASN A 426 -29.30 -28.02 4.83
C ASN A 426 -29.96 -26.75 5.37
N GLY A 427 -30.51 -25.92 4.49
CA GLY A 427 -31.31 -24.74 4.89
C GLY A 427 -31.58 -23.78 3.72
N LEU A 428 -32.56 -24.12 2.88
CA LEU A 428 -33.06 -23.24 1.82
C LEU A 428 -34.16 -22.31 2.37
N ILE A 429 -34.07 -21.01 2.08
CA ILE A 429 -35.23 -20.20 1.68
C ILE A 429 -34.84 -19.44 0.40
N HIS A 430 -35.76 -19.43 -0.57
CA HIS A 430 -35.49 -18.98 -1.93
C HIS A 430 -35.83 -17.48 -2.16
N ASN A 431 -34.90 -16.84 -2.86
CA ASN A 431 -35.09 -15.74 -3.84
C ASN A 431 -36.44 -15.85 -4.60
N PRO A 432 -37.05 -14.75 -5.06
CA PRO A 432 -36.62 -14.18 -6.36
C PRO A 432 -36.74 -12.62 -6.39
N PHE A 433 -36.56 -11.86 -7.48
CA PHE A 433 -36.37 -12.15 -8.91
C PHE A 433 -35.72 -10.94 -9.64
N LEU A 434 -35.09 -11.15 -10.81
CA LEU A 434 -34.75 -10.16 -11.87
C LEU A 434 -33.82 -8.98 -11.47
N TRP A 435 -32.60 -8.78 -11.98
CA TRP A 435 -31.64 -9.47 -12.86
C TRP A 435 -30.22 -9.09 -12.33
N GLY A 436 -29.05 -9.56 -12.76
CA GLY A 436 -28.60 -10.46 -13.84
C GLY A 436 -27.50 -9.74 -14.65
N ARG A 437 -26.22 -10.14 -14.71
CA ARG A 437 -25.48 -11.35 -14.27
C ARG A 437 -24.03 -10.91 -13.90
N GLU A 438 -23.17 -11.65 -13.21
CA GLU A 438 -23.18 -13.04 -12.72
C GLU A 438 -22.93 -13.06 -11.18
N SER A 439 -23.72 -13.81 -10.41
CA SER A 439 -23.67 -13.81 -8.93
C SER A 439 -23.32 -15.20 -8.36
N TYR A 440 -22.06 -15.61 -8.47
CA TYR A 440 -21.55 -16.83 -7.83
C TYR A 440 -20.41 -16.49 -6.85
N PRO A 441 -20.38 -17.09 -5.65
CA PRO A 441 -19.24 -16.96 -4.73
C PRO A 441 -17.96 -17.49 -5.40
N ILE A 442 -16.80 -16.96 -4.99
CA ILE A 442 -15.49 -17.33 -5.52
C ILE A 442 -15.29 -18.84 -5.41
N ILE A 443 -15.60 -19.44 -4.26
CA ILE A 443 -15.74 -20.89 -4.10
C ILE A 443 -17.18 -21.21 -3.68
N PRO A 444 -17.93 -22.05 -4.43
CA PRO A 444 -19.25 -22.51 -4.01
C PRO A 444 -19.21 -23.17 -2.63
N GLY A 445 -19.99 -22.64 -1.67
CA GLY A 445 -20.04 -23.12 -0.29
C GLY A 445 -19.12 -22.38 0.69
N LEU A 446 -18.31 -21.43 0.24
CA LEU A 446 -17.54 -20.52 1.09
C LEU A 446 -18.04 -19.08 0.92
N THR A 447 -17.85 -18.26 1.95
CA THR A 447 -17.89 -16.81 1.84
C THR A 447 -16.69 -16.32 1.02
N ASP A 448 -16.81 -15.13 0.40
CA ASP A 448 -15.80 -14.68 -0.56
C ASP A 448 -14.45 -14.39 0.12
N ASP A 449 -14.42 -13.86 1.35
CA ASP A 449 -13.23 -13.66 2.19
C ASP A 449 -12.45 -14.98 2.46
N VAL A 450 -13.14 -16.03 2.91
CA VAL A 450 -12.51 -17.34 3.15
C VAL A 450 -12.04 -17.95 1.83
N ALA A 451 -12.81 -17.79 0.76
CA ALA A 451 -12.42 -18.23 -0.57
C ALA A 451 -11.18 -17.49 -1.11
N GLU A 452 -11.05 -16.19 -0.82
CA GLU A 452 -9.92 -15.34 -1.18
C GLU A 452 -8.65 -15.76 -0.41
N LEU A 453 -8.75 -16.05 0.89
CA LEU A 453 -7.67 -16.62 1.71
C LEU A 453 -7.26 -18.04 1.25
N CYS A 454 -8.20 -18.87 0.79
CA CYS A 454 -7.88 -20.16 0.18
C CYS A 454 -7.13 -19.99 -1.15
N VAL A 455 -7.52 -19.01 -1.96
CA VAL A 455 -6.91 -18.75 -3.27
C VAL A 455 -5.56 -18.02 -3.14
N SER A 456 -5.33 -17.21 -2.10
CA SER A 456 -4.03 -16.55 -1.84
C SER A 456 -2.90 -17.55 -1.54
N LYS A 457 -3.24 -18.67 -0.90
CA LYS A 457 -2.32 -19.79 -0.59
C LYS A 457 -1.96 -20.67 -1.80
N ILE A 458 -2.57 -20.48 -2.96
CA ILE A 458 -2.23 -21.23 -4.17
C ILE A 458 -0.83 -20.79 -4.65
N PRO A 459 0.09 -21.71 -5.00
CA PRO A 459 1.40 -21.33 -5.56
C PRO A 459 1.30 -20.74 -6.96
N ARG A 460 2.18 -19.80 -7.31
CA ARG A 460 2.11 -19.04 -8.56
C ARG A 460 2.19 -19.90 -9.83
N SER A 461 2.88 -21.04 -9.73
CA SER A 461 2.97 -22.08 -10.77
C SER A 461 1.60 -22.62 -11.21
N SER A 462 0.61 -22.65 -10.31
CA SER A 462 -0.72 -23.18 -10.61
C SER A 462 -1.64 -22.15 -11.30
N PHE A 463 -1.30 -20.86 -11.30
CA PHE A 463 -2.23 -19.78 -11.67
C PHE A 463 -2.73 -19.84 -13.12
N GLN A 464 -1.94 -20.38 -14.04
CA GLN A 464 -2.39 -20.56 -15.42
C GLN A 464 -3.57 -21.53 -15.49
N ILE A 465 -3.67 -22.48 -14.55
CA ILE A 465 -4.79 -23.41 -14.39
C ILE A 465 -5.89 -22.76 -13.54
N THR A 466 -5.54 -22.14 -12.41
CA THR A 466 -6.44 -21.42 -11.48
C THR A 466 -7.27 -20.34 -12.21
N SER A 467 -6.64 -19.55 -13.07
CA SER A 467 -7.30 -18.51 -13.89
C SER A 467 -8.22 -19.05 -15.01
N GLN A 468 -8.29 -20.37 -15.21
CA GLN A 468 -9.23 -21.03 -16.11
C GLN A 468 -10.49 -21.58 -15.40
N VAL A 469 -10.51 -21.61 -14.06
CA VAL A 469 -11.62 -22.17 -13.26
C VAL A 469 -12.93 -21.39 -13.47
N CYS A 470 -12.87 -20.07 -13.34
CA CYS A 470 -13.97 -19.15 -13.68
C CYS A 470 -13.47 -17.71 -13.94
N ARG A 471 -14.35 -16.84 -14.47
CA ARG A 471 -14.07 -15.41 -14.68
C ARG A 471 -13.70 -14.70 -13.38
N ARG A 472 -14.37 -15.03 -12.27
CA ARG A 472 -14.16 -14.40 -10.95
C ARG A 472 -12.78 -14.71 -10.38
N TRP A 473 -12.33 -15.96 -10.44
CA TRP A 473 -10.96 -16.36 -10.10
C TRP A 473 -9.93 -15.61 -10.95
N ARG A 474 -10.12 -15.53 -12.27
CA ARG A 474 -9.23 -14.76 -13.15
C ARG A 474 -9.18 -13.27 -12.80
N SER A 475 -10.31 -12.68 -12.44
CA SER A 475 -10.40 -11.27 -12.04
C SER A 475 -9.72 -11.03 -10.70
N PHE A 476 -9.93 -11.92 -9.73
CA PHE A 476 -9.33 -11.82 -8.39
C PHE A 476 -7.81 -11.98 -8.45
N LEU A 477 -7.28 -13.03 -9.10
CA LEU A 477 -5.83 -13.27 -9.28
C LEU A 477 -5.08 -12.14 -10.02
N ARG A 478 -5.81 -11.20 -10.63
CA ARG A 478 -5.28 -10.01 -11.35
C ARG A 478 -5.55 -8.69 -10.60
N SER A 479 -6.16 -8.74 -9.43
CA SER A 479 -6.51 -7.56 -8.64
C SER A 479 -5.37 -7.15 -7.69
N GLN A 480 -5.23 -5.85 -7.43
CA GLN A 480 -4.34 -5.34 -6.38
C GLN A 480 -4.71 -5.94 -5.00
N HIS A 481 -6.01 -6.16 -4.76
CA HIS A 481 -6.50 -6.82 -3.54
C HIS A 481 -5.88 -8.21 -3.34
N PHE A 482 -5.76 -9.04 -4.37
CA PHE A 482 -5.10 -10.34 -4.25
C PHE A 482 -3.63 -10.26 -3.81
N ALA A 483 -2.89 -9.28 -4.35
CA ALA A 483 -1.51 -9.02 -3.92
C ALA A 483 -1.45 -8.53 -2.47
N ALA A 484 -2.39 -7.66 -2.05
CA ALA A 484 -2.53 -7.22 -0.66
C ALA A 484 -2.84 -8.40 0.29
N VAL A 485 -3.77 -9.29 -0.08
CA VAL A 485 -4.09 -10.49 0.70
C VAL A 485 -2.86 -11.40 0.84
N ARG A 486 -2.12 -11.68 -0.25
CA ARG A 486 -0.90 -12.50 -0.16
C ARG A 486 0.17 -11.88 0.74
N LYS A 487 0.32 -10.55 0.68
CA LYS A 487 1.24 -9.77 1.54
C LYS A 487 0.85 -9.86 3.01
N LEU A 488 -0.44 -9.80 3.31
CA LEU A 488 -0.99 -9.96 4.66
C LEU A 488 -0.89 -11.40 5.18
N THR A 489 -1.13 -12.41 4.34
CA THR A 489 -1.02 -13.82 4.72
C THR A 489 0.41 -14.36 4.72
N GLY A 490 1.40 -13.56 4.36
CA GLY A 490 2.81 -13.99 4.26
C GLY A 490 3.05 -15.03 3.16
N THR A 491 2.18 -15.10 2.15
CA THR A 491 2.22 -16.09 1.06
C THR A 491 2.75 -15.49 -0.26
N VAL A 492 3.48 -14.39 -0.17
CA VAL A 492 4.15 -13.75 -1.31
C VAL A 492 5.34 -14.61 -1.74
N GLU A 493 5.46 -14.88 -3.04
CA GLU A 493 6.59 -15.58 -3.63
C GLU A 493 7.55 -14.55 -4.24
N GLU A 494 8.85 -14.63 -3.92
CA GLU A 494 9.88 -13.78 -4.54
C GLU A 494 10.44 -14.47 -5.80
N PHE A 495 10.50 -13.74 -6.91
CA PHE A 495 11.05 -14.22 -8.18
C PHE A 495 12.15 -13.30 -8.67
N LEU A 496 13.28 -13.89 -9.04
CA LEU A 496 14.38 -13.19 -9.70
C LEU A 496 14.15 -13.20 -11.21
N CYS A 497 13.96 -12.03 -11.81
CA CYS A 497 13.85 -11.85 -13.24
C CYS A 497 15.15 -11.27 -13.79
N VAL A 498 15.83 -12.01 -14.67
CA VAL A 498 17.11 -11.62 -15.27
C VAL A 498 16.92 -11.32 -16.76
N LEU A 499 17.36 -10.14 -17.20
CA LEU A 499 17.35 -9.73 -18.60
C LEU A 499 18.69 -10.07 -19.25
N MET A 500 18.64 -10.78 -20.36
CA MET A 500 19.77 -11.48 -20.97
C MET A 500 19.99 -10.99 -22.40
N GLU A 501 21.25 -10.92 -22.82
CA GLU A 501 21.69 -10.68 -24.20
C GLU A 501 22.39 -11.95 -24.71
N SER A 502 21.93 -12.47 -25.85
CA SER A 502 22.58 -13.62 -26.52
C SER A 502 24.02 -13.30 -26.95
N GLU A 503 24.87 -14.32 -27.10
CA GLU A 503 26.32 -14.16 -27.37
C GLU A 503 26.64 -13.35 -28.65
N CYS A 504 25.69 -13.25 -29.58
CA CYS A 504 25.82 -12.49 -30.82
C CYS A 504 25.09 -11.14 -30.80
N GLY A 505 24.54 -10.71 -29.65
CA GLY A 505 23.83 -9.44 -29.46
C GLY A 505 22.53 -9.29 -30.25
N ARG A 506 22.02 -10.38 -30.86
CA ARG A 506 20.85 -10.36 -31.75
C ARG A 506 19.52 -10.43 -31.00
N ASP A 507 19.47 -11.26 -29.96
CA ASP A 507 18.26 -11.49 -29.16
C ASP A 507 18.46 -11.06 -27.70
N VAL A 508 17.41 -10.44 -27.14
CA VAL A 508 17.30 -10.10 -25.72
C VAL A 508 16.02 -10.69 -25.14
N TYR A 509 16.15 -11.44 -24.05
CA TYR A 509 15.07 -12.20 -23.43
C TYR A 509 15.19 -12.20 -21.91
N TRP A 510 14.09 -12.53 -21.23
CA TRP A 510 14.03 -12.60 -19.78
C TRP A 510 14.04 -14.05 -19.30
N GLU A 511 14.72 -14.33 -18.20
CA GLU A 511 14.62 -15.61 -17.46
C GLU A 511 14.08 -15.37 -16.06
N VAL A 512 13.23 -16.28 -15.57
CA VAL A 512 12.63 -16.18 -14.23
C VAL A 512 13.06 -17.36 -13.37
N PHE A 513 13.57 -17.07 -12.18
CA PHE A 513 14.00 -18.04 -11.18
C PHE A 513 13.19 -17.87 -9.88
N ASP A 514 12.88 -18.97 -9.21
CA ASP A 514 12.23 -18.96 -7.89
C ASP A 514 13.21 -18.75 -6.71
N VAL A 515 12.70 -18.76 -5.48
CA VAL A 515 13.48 -18.67 -4.23
C VAL A 515 14.46 -19.83 -4.02
N SER A 516 14.29 -20.97 -4.71
CA SER A 516 15.16 -22.15 -4.63
C SER A 516 16.24 -22.15 -5.72
N GLY A 517 16.01 -21.39 -6.80
CA GLY A 517 16.85 -21.28 -7.99
C GLY A 517 16.31 -22.05 -9.20
N ASN A 518 15.11 -22.60 -9.12
CA ASN A 518 14.52 -23.30 -10.26
C ASN A 518 14.11 -22.29 -11.33
N LYS A 519 14.54 -22.55 -12.57
CA LYS A 519 14.11 -21.78 -13.75
C LYS A 519 12.64 -22.09 -14.06
N LEU A 520 11.76 -21.10 -13.91
CA LEU A 520 10.32 -21.22 -14.12
C LEU A 520 9.89 -20.98 -15.57
N GLY A 521 10.69 -20.23 -16.34
CA GLY A 521 10.38 -19.88 -17.72
C GLY A 521 10.96 -18.53 -18.14
N GLN A 522 10.31 -17.90 -19.10
CA GLN A 522 10.71 -16.62 -19.69
C GLN A 522 9.53 -15.62 -19.69
N ILE A 523 9.83 -14.34 -19.48
CA ILE A 523 8.88 -13.24 -19.71
C ILE A 523 8.90 -12.89 -21.21
N PRO A 524 7.77 -12.60 -21.86
CA PRO A 524 7.74 -12.15 -23.25
C PRO A 524 8.68 -10.97 -23.52
N PRO A 525 9.21 -10.80 -24.75
CA PRO A 525 10.05 -9.66 -25.08
C PRO A 525 9.29 -8.34 -24.91
N VAL A 526 10.01 -7.28 -24.54
CA VAL A 526 9.46 -5.92 -24.46
C VAL A 526 9.04 -5.47 -25.87
N PRO A 527 7.85 -4.88 -26.08
CA PRO A 527 7.42 -4.44 -27.40
C PRO A 527 8.31 -3.32 -27.97
N GLY A 528 8.71 -3.49 -29.24
CA GLY A 528 9.49 -2.50 -30.00
C GLY A 528 10.92 -2.96 -30.32
N PRO A 529 11.77 -2.05 -30.81
CA PRO A 529 13.16 -2.37 -31.13
C PRO A 529 14.01 -2.60 -29.87
N LEU A 530 15.12 -3.33 -30.03
CA LEU A 530 16.12 -3.49 -28.97
C LEU A 530 16.74 -2.13 -28.62
N LYS A 531 16.65 -1.76 -27.34
CA LYS A 531 17.21 -0.51 -26.80
C LYS A 531 18.43 -0.79 -25.93
N ARG A 532 19.34 0.17 -25.84
CA ARG A 532 20.45 0.20 -24.86
C ARG A 532 20.30 1.42 -23.93
N GLY A 533 20.97 1.42 -22.78
CA GLY A 533 20.92 2.55 -21.83
C GLY A 533 19.52 2.86 -21.25
N PHE A 534 18.65 1.86 -21.18
CA PHE A 534 17.29 1.92 -20.63
C PHE A 534 17.27 1.76 -19.09
N GLY A 535 16.13 2.09 -18.49
CA GLY A 535 15.82 1.80 -17.08
C GLY A 535 14.93 0.57 -16.93
N VAL A 536 15.12 -0.14 -15.81
CA VAL A 536 14.21 -1.19 -15.35
C VAL A 536 13.98 -1.02 -13.85
N ALA A 537 12.73 -0.81 -13.45
CA ALA A 537 12.32 -0.66 -12.06
C ALA A 537 11.22 -1.68 -11.71
N VAL A 538 10.91 -1.82 -10.42
CA VAL A 538 9.77 -2.59 -9.94
C VAL A 538 8.85 -1.67 -9.14
N LEU A 539 7.57 -1.61 -9.52
CA LEU A 539 6.55 -0.80 -8.85
C LEU A 539 5.44 -1.68 -8.24
N ASP A 540 4.63 -1.07 -7.38
CA ASP A 540 3.36 -1.57 -6.84
C ASP A 540 3.34 -3.04 -6.37
N GLY A 541 4.43 -3.48 -5.73
CA GLY A 541 4.52 -4.85 -5.23
C GLY A 541 4.55 -5.91 -6.33
N GLY A 542 5.45 -5.77 -7.30
CA GLY A 542 5.88 -6.88 -8.17
C GLY A 542 5.73 -6.66 -9.69
N LYS A 543 5.39 -5.45 -10.15
CA LYS A 543 5.30 -5.14 -11.58
C LYS A 543 6.63 -4.62 -12.12
N ILE A 544 7.12 -5.17 -13.23
CA ILE A 544 8.35 -4.69 -13.87
C ILE A 544 8.01 -3.53 -14.81
N VAL A 545 8.69 -2.39 -14.66
CA VAL A 545 8.57 -1.24 -15.56
C VAL A 545 9.87 -1.08 -16.34
N PHE A 546 9.79 -1.15 -17.67
CA PHE A 546 10.88 -0.91 -18.61
C PHE A 546 10.67 0.44 -19.28
N PHE A 547 11.69 1.30 -19.31
CA PHE A 547 11.51 2.68 -19.79
C PHE A 547 12.77 3.30 -20.42
N GLY A 548 12.54 4.19 -21.38
CA GLY A 548 13.59 4.97 -22.05
C GLY A 548 14.61 4.12 -22.80
N GLY A 549 15.85 4.60 -22.83
CA GLY A 549 16.95 4.01 -23.59
C GLY A 549 17.00 4.50 -25.03
N TYR A 550 17.92 3.97 -25.82
CA TYR A 550 18.18 4.41 -27.19
C TYR A 550 18.28 3.27 -28.18
N THR A 551 18.00 3.58 -29.45
CA THR A 551 18.29 2.73 -30.61
C THR A 551 19.37 3.40 -31.47
N GLU A 552 20.21 2.60 -32.12
CA GLU A 552 21.20 3.07 -33.09
C GLU A 552 20.52 3.16 -34.46
N VAL A 553 20.78 4.26 -35.18
CA VAL A 553 20.25 4.54 -36.52
C VAL A 553 21.43 4.80 -37.45
N GLU A 554 21.49 4.09 -38.58
CA GLU A 554 22.50 4.31 -39.61
C GLU A 554 22.35 5.73 -40.20
N GLY A 555 23.36 6.57 -39.95
CA GLY A 555 23.41 7.91 -40.52
C GLY A 555 23.83 7.89 -41.99
N SER A 556 23.38 8.86 -42.77
CA SER A 556 23.74 9.03 -44.20
C SER A 556 25.17 9.56 -44.42
N GLY A 557 26.10 9.24 -43.53
CA GLY A 557 27.48 9.73 -43.53
C GLY A 557 28.44 8.69 -42.96
N ILE A 558 29.55 8.48 -43.67
CA ILE A 558 30.59 7.52 -43.28
C ILE A 558 31.13 7.90 -41.90
N ASN A 559 30.91 7.01 -40.91
CA ASN A 559 31.32 7.12 -39.50
C ASN A 559 30.44 7.99 -38.55
N SER A 560 29.14 8.17 -38.80
CA SER A 560 28.21 8.71 -37.78
C SER A 560 27.04 7.75 -37.49
N THR A 561 27.11 7.05 -36.35
CA THR A 561 25.96 6.36 -35.76
C THR A 561 25.11 7.37 -34.97
N THR A 562 23.97 7.76 -35.54
CA THR A 562 23.02 8.61 -34.84
C THR A 562 22.23 7.82 -33.81
N VAL A 563 22.03 8.41 -32.63
CA VAL A 563 21.38 7.76 -31.48
C VAL A 563 19.97 8.33 -31.30
N SER A 564 18.95 7.49 -31.43
CA SER A 564 17.56 7.91 -31.19
C SER A 564 17.14 7.56 -29.76
N ALA A 565 16.93 8.58 -28.92
CA ALA A 565 16.46 8.39 -27.55
C ALA A 565 14.95 8.10 -27.52
N SER A 566 14.52 7.27 -26.57
CA SER A 566 13.12 6.86 -26.43
C SER A 566 12.46 7.47 -25.20
N ALA A 567 11.17 7.80 -25.34
CA ALA A 567 10.28 8.15 -24.23
C ALA A 567 9.35 7.00 -23.82
N ASP A 568 9.41 5.84 -24.49
CA ASP A 568 8.49 4.74 -24.21
C ASP A 568 8.63 4.19 -22.79
N VAL A 569 7.49 3.80 -22.23
CA VAL A 569 7.36 3.15 -20.92
C VAL A 569 6.45 1.94 -21.09
N TYR A 570 6.88 0.78 -20.61
CA TYR A 570 6.14 -0.48 -20.66
C TYR A 570 6.09 -1.10 -19.26
N GLU A 571 4.92 -1.57 -18.86
CA GLU A 571 4.71 -2.36 -17.64
C GLU A 571 4.45 -3.81 -18.00
N PHE A 572 5.17 -4.74 -17.38
CA PHE A 572 4.82 -6.16 -17.38
C PHE A 572 3.84 -6.43 -16.24
N ASP A 573 2.66 -6.94 -16.60
CA ASP A 573 1.71 -7.53 -15.65
C ASP A 573 1.99 -9.04 -15.57
N PRO A 574 2.55 -9.55 -14.44
CA PRO A 574 2.80 -10.97 -14.27
C PRO A 574 1.53 -11.82 -14.36
N ALA A 575 0.37 -11.31 -13.90
CA ALA A 575 -0.90 -12.03 -13.87
C ALA A 575 -1.61 -12.07 -15.24
N ALA A 576 -1.27 -11.16 -16.15
CA ALA A 576 -1.60 -11.27 -17.57
C ALA A 576 -0.55 -12.04 -18.39
N ASN A 577 0.71 -12.08 -17.93
CA ASN A 577 1.88 -12.52 -18.68
C ASN A 577 2.03 -11.73 -20.00
N SER A 578 1.91 -10.41 -19.92
CA SER A 578 1.96 -9.52 -21.08
C SER A 578 2.45 -8.12 -20.69
N TRP A 579 3.13 -7.46 -21.62
CA TRP A 579 3.46 -6.04 -21.50
C TRP A 579 2.28 -5.16 -21.92
N ARG A 580 2.06 -4.05 -21.20
CA ARG A 580 1.19 -2.94 -21.60
C ARG A 580 2.01 -1.66 -21.74
N LYS A 581 1.66 -0.81 -22.72
CA LYS A 581 2.29 0.51 -22.86
C LYS A 581 1.67 1.48 -21.86
N LEU A 582 2.51 2.24 -21.15
CA LEU A 582 2.11 3.28 -20.20
C LEU A 582 2.24 4.66 -20.86
N ALA A 583 1.95 5.73 -20.10
CA ALA A 583 2.25 7.09 -20.54
C ALA A 583 3.75 7.24 -20.80
N ALA A 584 4.11 7.83 -21.94
CA ALA A 584 5.49 8.12 -22.29
C ALA A 584 6.06 9.23 -21.39
N MET A 585 7.38 9.21 -21.17
CA MET A 585 8.09 10.33 -20.55
C MET A 585 7.90 11.61 -21.39
N ASN A 586 7.94 12.77 -20.75
CA ASN A 586 7.88 14.06 -21.43
C ASN A 586 9.12 14.27 -22.32
N ILE A 587 10.29 13.76 -21.89
CA ILE A 587 11.55 13.92 -22.60
C ILE A 587 12.15 12.55 -22.93
N PRO A 588 12.34 12.18 -24.21
CA PRO A 588 13.06 10.99 -24.62
C PRO A 588 14.50 11.01 -24.09
N ARG A 589 14.92 9.94 -23.39
CA ARG A 589 16.20 9.93 -22.68
C ARG A 589 16.86 8.56 -22.58
N TYR A 590 18.19 8.53 -22.44
CA TYR A 590 18.99 7.33 -22.20
C TYR A 590 20.18 7.58 -21.26
N ASN A 591 20.75 6.51 -20.69
CA ASN A 591 21.86 6.53 -19.73
C ASN A 591 21.62 7.47 -18.51
N PHE A 592 20.36 7.60 -18.09
CA PHE A 592 19.92 8.32 -16.90
C PHE A 592 20.06 7.46 -15.63
N ALA A 593 19.96 8.09 -14.46
CA ALA A 593 19.68 7.37 -13.22
C ALA A 593 18.17 7.32 -12.96
N PHE A 594 17.74 6.39 -12.10
CA PHE A 594 16.36 6.29 -11.68
C PHE A 594 16.25 5.61 -10.32
N THR A 595 15.16 5.85 -9.59
CA THR A 595 14.84 5.10 -8.37
C THR A 595 13.34 5.23 -8.04
N GLU A 596 12.79 4.27 -7.29
CA GLU A 596 11.44 4.35 -6.74
C GLU A 596 11.50 4.94 -5.34
N VAL A 597 10.69 5.96 -5.06
CA VAL A 597 10.55 6.52 -3.70
C VAL A 597 9.07 6.74 -3.38
N ASN A 598 8.60 6.12 -2.31
CA ASN A 598 7.23 6.24 -1.80
C ASN A 598 6.14 5.95 -2.88
N GLY A 599 6.38 4.98 -3.76
CA GLY A 599 5.48 4.56 -4.83
C GLY A 599 5.64 5.34 -6.15
N LEU A 600 6.50 6.36 -6.19
CA LEU A 600 6.74 7.16 -7.39
C LEU A 600 8.09 6.81 -8.03
N LEU A 601 8.13 6.69 -9.36
CA LEU A 601 9.36 6.43 -10.09
C LEU A 601 10.01 7.76 -10.53
N TYR A 602 11.17 8.06 -9.98
CA TYR A 602 11.98 9.22 -10.32
C TYR A 602 13.01 8.83 -11.38
N VAL A 603 13.13 9.63 -12.44
CA VAL A 603 14.10 9.47 -13.53
C VAL A 603 14.91 10.74 -13.68
N ILE A 604 16.23 10.64 -13.51
CA ILE A 604 17.12 11.76 -13.20
C ILE A 604 18.15 11.92 -14.32
N ARG A 605 18.17 13.10 -14.94
CA ARG A 605 19.15 13.50 -15.98
C ARG A 605 19.18 12.51 -17.15
N GLY A 606 20.37 12.14 -17.63
CA GLY A 606 20.60 11.35 -18.84
C GLY A 606 20.86 12.23 -20.07
N TYR A 607 20.75 11.64 -21.25
CA TYR A 607 20.99 12.32 -22.54
C TYR A 607 19.74 12.29 -23.41
N SER A 608 19.47 13.39 -24.12
CA SER A 608 18.46 13.44 -25.19
C SER A 608 19.01 12.87 -26.52
N THR A 609 18.13 12.73 -27.53
CA THR A 609 18.49 12.33 -28.90
C THR A 609 19.67 13.14 -29.49
N ASP A 610 19.70 14.44 -29.23
CA ASP A 610 20.76 15.35 -29.72
C ASP A 610 22.08 15.24 -28.91
N THR A 611 22.18 14.23 -28.04
CA THR A 611 23.30 13.97 -27.12
C THR A 611 23.54 15.05 -26.05
N TYR A 612 22.62 16.02 -25.89
CA TYR A 612 22.68 16.99 -24.80
C TYR A 612 22.40 16.33 -23.43
N SER A 613 23.20 16.71 -22.44
CA SER A 613 23.01 16.28 -21.04
C SER A 613 21.78 17.00 -20.45
N LEU A 614 20.83 16.24 -19.92
CA LEU A 614 19.61 16.75 -19.29
C LEU A 614 19.86 17.15 -17.84
N SER A 615 19.33 18.29 -17.42
CA SER A 615 19.42 18.87 -16.07
C SER A 615 18.07 18.86 -15.33
N ASN A 616 17.22 17.88 -15.63
CA ASN A 616 15.89 17.74 -15.02
C ASN A 616 15.64 16.32 -14.48
N VAL A 617 14.61 16.23 -13.65
CA VAL A 617 14.02 15.00 -13.14
C VAL A 617 12.60 14.88 -13.70
N GLU A 618 12.21 13.66 -14.04
CA GLU A 618 10.83 13.31 -14.35
C GLU A 618 10.32 12.32 -13.30
N VAL A 619 9.10 12.54 -12.83
CA VAL A 619 8.47 11.72 -11.78
C VAL A 619 7.21 11.10 -12.35
N TYR A 620 7.17 9.77 -12.41
CA TYR A 620 5.99 9.01 -12.82
C TYR A 620 5.15 8.63 -11.61
N ASN A 621 3.85 8.91 -11.71
CA ASN A 621 2.85 8.44 -10.78
C ASN A 621 2.06 7.28 -11.42
N PRO A 622 2.13 6.05 -10.85
CA PRO A 622 1.44 4.88 -11.40
C PRO A 622 -0.08 4.93 -11.22
N ASP A 623 -0.60 5.58 -10.17
CA ASP A 623 -2.04 5.73 -9.91
C ASP A 623 -2.72 6.58 -10.99
N THR A 624 -2.08 7.67 -11.39
CA THR A 624 -2.61 8.58 -12.43
C THR A 624 -2.14 8.24 -13.83
N ASN A 625 -1.11 7.37 -13.96
CA ASN A 625 -0.37 7.11 -15.20
C ASN A 625 0.07 8.42 -15.90
N GLN A 626 0.74 9.31 -15.15
CA GLN A 626 1.21 10.61 -15.63
C GLN A 626 2.64 10.89 -15.18
N TRP A 627 3.36 11.69 -15.97
CA TRP A 627 4.72 12.16 -15.69
C TRP A 627 4.72 13.65 -15.38
N SER A 628 5.35 14.06 -14.29
CA SER A 628 5.59 15.46 -13.93
C SER A 628 7.08 15.81 -13.99
N LEU A 629 7.40 17.00 -14.52
CA LEU A 629 8.75 17.55 -14.55
C LEU A 629 9.13 18.19 -13.21
N MET A 630 10.41 18.14 -12.88
CA MET A 630 11.02 18.69 -11.67
C MET A 630 12.47 19.12 -11.96
N ASP A 631 12.93 20.21 -11.35
CA ASP A 631 14.31 20.70 -11.51
C ASP A 631 15.32 19.94 -10.63
N CYS A 632 16.59 19.93 -11.06
CA CYS A 632 17.72 19.42 -10.26
C CYS A 632 18.98 20.29 -10.44
N PRO A 633 19.96 20.21 -9.52
CA PRO A 633 21.19 21.01 -9.59
C PRO A 633 21.90 20.84 -10.95
N ASN A 634 22.26 21.92 -11.62
CA ASN A 634 22.91 21.80 -12.92
C ASN A 634 24.33 21.23 -12.78
N ARG A 635 24.66 20.14 -13.49
CA ARG A 635 25.98 19.49 -13.50
C ARG A 635 26.35 19.15 -14.96
N PRO A 636 27.60 19.35 -15.39
CA PRO A 636 27.95 19.42 -16.81
C PRO A 636 27.85 18.11 -17.60
N VAL A 637 28.01 16.94 -16.96
CA VAL A 637 27.84 15.62 -17.60
C VAL A 637 27.35 14.63 -16.55
N TRP A 638 26.39 13.77 -16.89
CA TRP A 638 25.87 12.80 -15.91
C TRP A 638 25.36 11.49 -16.54
N ARG A 639 26.22 10.46 -16.49
CA ARG A 639 25.80 9.05 -16.35
C ARG A 639 25.87 8.73 -14.86
N GLY A 640 24.95 7.95 -14.32
CA GLY A 640 24.96 7.70 -12.88
C GLY A 640 23.98 6.63 -12.45
N PHE A 641 23.80 6.52 -11.13
CA PHE A 641 22.79 5.68 -10.51
C PHE A 641 22.05 6.47 -9.42
N ALA A 642 20.91 5.95 -8.99
CA ALA A 642 20.16 6.53 -7.89
C ALA A 642 19.56 5.44 -7.01
N PHE A 643 19.31 5.79 -5.75
CA PHE A 643 18.69 4.90 -4.79
C PHE A 643 17.86 5.69 -3.78
N ALA A 644 16.87 5.02 -3.19
CA ALA A 644 16.04 5.56 -2.14
C ALA A 644 16.58 5.16 -0.77
N PHE A 645 16.62 6.10 0.17
CA PHE A 645 16.95 5.81 1.56
C PHE A 645 16.28 6.82 2.50
N ASN A 646 15.62 6.35 3.58
CA ASN A 646 14.88 7.17 4.55
C ASN A 646 13.91 8.22 3.93
N SER A 647 13.23 7.84 2.84
CA SER A 647 12.36 8.72 2.04
C SER A 647 13.07 9.95 1.43
N LYS A 648 14.41 9.90 1.29
CA LYS A 648 15.19 10.76 0.40
C LYS A 648 15.62 9.99 -0.85
N LEU A 649 15.86 10.72 -1.93
CA LEU A 649 16.43 10.23 -3.18
C LEU A 649 17.90 10.63 -3.22
N TYR A 650 18.79 9.66 -3.45
CA TYR A 650 20.22 9.90 -3.61
C TYR A 650 20.60 9.69 -5.07
N ALA A 651 21.20 10.69 -5.70
CA ALA A 651 21.62 10.67 -7.09
C ALA A 651 23.16 10.78 -7.16
N VAL A 652 23.81 9.70 -7.61
CA VAL A 652 25.28 9.58 -7.68
C VAL A 652 25.74 9.59 -9.14
N GLY A 653 26.60 10.56 -9.50
CA GLY A 653 27.12 10.73 -10.84
C GLY A 653 28.47 10.05 -11.04
N ASN A 654 28.66 9.34 -12.15
CA ASN A 654 29.96 8.79 -12.53
C ASN A 654 30.92 9.93 -12.90
N GLY A 655 32.09 9.93 -12.26
CA GLY A 655 33.06 11.02 -12.34
C GLY A 655 32.75 12.20 -11.40
N SER A 656 31.65 12.13 -10.63
CA SER A 656 31.30 13.13 -9.62
C SER A 656 31.88 12.74 -8.26
N ARG A 657 32.39 13.75 -7.54
CA ARG A 657 32.66 13.70 -6.09
C ARG A 657 31.43 14.12 -5.26
N PHE A 658 30.39 14.62 -5.92
CA PHE A 658 29.16 15.09 -5.28
C PHE A 658 27.99 14.16 -5.56
N ILE A 659 27.23 13.87 -4.51
CA ILE A 659 25.93 13.20 -4.53
C ILE A 659 24.86 14.27 -4.33
N ASP A 660 23.92 14.35 -5.27
CA ASP A 660 22.75 15.22 -5.11
C ASP A 660 21.69 14.43 -4.33
N ILE A 661 21.28 14.93 -3.16
CA ILE A 661 20.26 14.32 -2.30
C ILE A 661 18.99 15.15 -2.40
N TYR A 662 17.85 14.56 -2.75
CA TYR A 662 16.56 15.22 -2.71
C TYR A 662 15.74 14.71 -1.52
N ASP A 663 15.39 15.61 -0.60
CA ASP A 663 14.50 15.31 0.52
C ASP A 663 13.05 15.59 0.12
N LEU A 664 12.23 14.53 0.05
CA LEU A 664 10.82 14.62 -0.34
C LEU A 664 9.95 15.36 0.68
N LYS A 665 10.41 15.55 1.92
CA LYS A 665 9.67 16.26 2.99
C LYS A 665 9.84 17.77 2.88
N THR A 666 11.07 18.24 2.67
CA THR A 666 11.39 19.67 2.50
C THR A 666 11.25 20.13 1.06
N GLN A 667 11.26 19.20 0.10
CA GLN A 667 11.30 19.43 -1.35
C GLN A 667 12.56 20.20 -1.79
N THR A 668 13.68 20.00 -1.09
CA THR A 668 14.97 20.66 -1.37
C THR A 668 16.03 19.66 -1.83
N TRP A 669 16.96 20.15 -2.65
CA TRP A 669 18.21 19.46 -2.97
C TRP A 669 19.30 19.85 -1.97
N GLU A 670 19.99 18.85 -1.45
CA GLU A 670 21.18 18.94 -0.59
C GLU A 670 22.37 18.35 -1.38
N GLU A 671 23.57 18.88 -1.17
CA GLU A 671 24.81 18.33 -1.73
C GLU A 671 25.54 17.54 -0.64
N LEU A 672 25.96 16.32 -0.97
CA LEU A 672 26.84 15.52 -0.14
C LEU A 672 28.15 15.26 -0.88
N ASP A 673 29.26 15.64 -0.26
CA ASP A 673 30.61 15.35 -0.73
C ASP A 673 30.98 13.90 -0.34
N SER A 674 31.27 13.04 -1.31
CA SER A 674 31.70 11.66 -1.09
C SER A 674 33.22 11.51 -0.91
N GLU A 675 33.98 12.61 -0.94
CA GLU A 675 35.45 12.74 -0.96
C GLU A 675 36.15 12.07 -2.15
N GLN A 676 35.58 11.00 -2.68
CA GLN A 676 36.08 10.16 -3.77
C GLN A 676 35.14 10.23 -4.97
N SER A 677 35.72 10.23 -6.17
CA SER A 677 34.97 10.19 -7.43
C SER A 677 34.77 8.75 -7.91
N VAL A 678 33.53 8.30 -7.97
CA VAL A 678 33.17 6.92 -8.38
C VAL A 678 32.89 6.82 -9.87
N SER A 679 33.18 5.67 -10.49
CA SER A 679 32.92 5.37 -11.90
C SER A 679 32.12 4.07 -12.03
N VAL A 680 30.92 4.09 -11.45
CA VAL A 680 30.07 2.91 -11.26
C VAL A 680 29.46 2.44 -12.59
N TYR A 681 29.69 1.18 -12.92
CA TYR A 681 29.09 0.56 -14.11
C TYR A 681 27.99 -0.46 -13.78
N SER A 682 27.90 -0.94 -12.54
CA SER A 682 26.81 -1.74 -12.03
C SER A 682 26.63 -1.51 -10.53
N TYR A 683 25.38 -1.44 -10.06
CA TYR A 683 25.04 -1.26 -8.65
C TYR A 683 23.82 -2.11 -8.29
N THR A 684 23.59 -2.31 -6.99
CA THR A 684 22.36 -2.88 -6.44
C THR A 684 22.20 -2.46 -4.98
N VAL A 685 20.98 -2.52 -4.43
CA VAL A 685 20.68 -2.10 -3.05
C VAL A 685 20.21 -3.29 -2.23
N VAL A 686 20.85 -3.57 -1.10
CA VAL A 686 20.49 -4.68 -0.20
C VAL A 686 20.63 -4.21 1.25
N ARG A 687 19.57 -4.42 2.06
CA ARG A 687 19.51 -4.00 3.48
C ARG A 687 19.94 -2.53 3.68
N ASN A 688 19.31 -1.61 2.95
CA ASN A 688 19.60 -0.17 2.93
C ASN A 688 21.01 0.25 2.44
N LYS A 689 21.92 -0.68 2.13
CA LYS A 689 23.28 -0.37 1.66
C LYS A 689 23.41 -0.56 0.16
N VAL A 690 24.22 0.28 -0.48
CA VAL A 690 24.46 0.21 -1.92
C VAL A 690 25.73 -0.58 -2.18
N TYR A 691 25.61 -1.65 -2.95
CA TYR A 691 26.72 -2.46 -3.42
C TYR A 691 27.00 -2.11 -4.88
N PHE A 692 28.24 -1.82 -5.24
CA PHE A 692 28.57 -1.32 -6.57
C PHE A 692 29.93 -1.83 -7.09
N MET A 693 30.04 -1.91 -8.42
CA MET A 693 31.28 -2.18 -9.13
C MET A 693 31.75 -0.89 -9.81
N ASP A 694 32.97 -0.48 -9.48
CA ASP A 694 33.62 0.72 -10.01
C ASP A 694 34.70 0.35 -11.04
N ARG A 695 34.85 1.14 -12.10
CA ARG A 695 35.97 1.02 -13.05
C ARG A 695 37.31 1.40 -12.41
N ASN A 696 37.30 2.27 -11.41
CA ASN A 696 38.47 2.78 -10.70
C ASN A 696 38.95 1.81 -9.60
N MET A 697 38.14 0.82 -9.21
CA MET A 697 38.46 -0.19 -8.19
C MET A 697 38.27 -1.63 -8.73
N PRO A 698 39.05 -2.05 -9.74
CA PRO A 698 38.96 -3.40 -10.28
C PRO A 698 39.27 -4.45 -9.20
N GLY A 699 38.47 -5.52 -9.15
CA GLY A 699 38.61 -6.59 -8.16
C GLY A 699 37.99 -6.29 -6.79
N HIS A 700 37.34 -5.13 -6.61
CA HIS A 700 36.67 -4.77 -5.37
C HIS A 700 35.17 -4.55 -5.59
N LEU A 701 34.36 -5.05 -4.65
CA LEU A 701 32.95 -4.70 -4.49
C LEU A 701 32.90 -3.50 -3.55
N GLY A 702 32.53 -2.34 -4.08
CA GLY A 702 32.28 -1.13 -3.29
C GLY A 702 31.00 -1.26 -2.49
N VAL A 703 30.98 -0.70 -1.28
CA VAL A 703 29.84 -0.62 -0.39
C VAL A 703 29.71 0.80 0.11
N PHE A 704 28.59 1.44 -0.19
CA PHE A 704 28.20 2.71 0.41
C PHE A 704 27.09 2.48 1.45
N ASP A 705 27.30 3.03 2.62
CA ASP A 705 26.36 2.98 3.74
C ASP A 705 25.77 4.39 3.96
N PRO A 706 24.49 4.63 3.58
CA PRO A 706 23.87 5.93 3.72
C PRO A 706 23.45 6.25 5.17
N GLU A 707 23.44 5.28 6.09
CA GLU A 707 23.20 5.52 7.53
C GLU A 707 24.42 6.17 8.18
N GLU A 708 25.60 5.60 7.93
CA GLU A 708 26.89 6.03 8.50
C GLU A 708 27.64 7.04 7.60
N ASN A 709 27.09 7.37 6.42
CA ASN A 709 27.78 8.06 5.32
C ASN A 709 29.19 7.50 5.04
N SER A 710 29.33 6.17 5.03
CA SER A 710 30.64 5.51 4.97
C SER A 710 30.86 4.72 3.69
N TRP A 711 32.08 4.79 3.17
CA TRP A 711 32.54 4.05 2.02
C TRP A 711 33.48 2.93 2.47
N SER A 712 33.24 1.72 2.00
CA SER A 712 34.14 0.59 2.21
C SER A 712 34.21 -0.27 0.95
N SER A 713 35.17 -1.19 0.89
CA SER A 713 35.25 -2.15 -0.20
C SER A 713 35.59 -3.55 0.31
N VAL A 714 35.19 -4.55 -0.47
CA VAL A 714 35.44 -5.96 -0.18
C VAL A 714 36.10 -6.58 -1.40
N PHE A 715 37.24 -7.24 -1.20
CA PHE A 715 37.92 -7.95 -2.28
C PHE A 715 37.03 -9.06 -2.85
N VAL A 716 36.91 -9.07 -4.18
CA VAL A 716 36.19 -10.08 -4.96
C VAL A 716 37.18 -11.18 -5.34
N PRO A 717 36.89 -12.47 -5.09
CA PRO A 717 37.76 -13.56 -5.47
C PRO A 717 38.16 -13.51 -6.96
N PRO A 718 39.42 -13.85 -7.31
CA PRO A 718 39.85 -13.93 -8.70
C PRO A 718 39.00 -14.94 -9.47
N ARG A 719 38.73 -14.65 -10.75
CA ARG A 719 37.91 -15.49 -11.62
C ARG A 719 38.36 -15.40 -13.07
N GLU A 720 38.13 -16.48 -13.81
CA GLU A 720 38.18 -16.46 -15.27
C GLU A 720 37.12 -15.48 -15.82
N GLY A 721 37.43 -14.82 -16.94
CA GLY A 721 36.60 -13.73 -17.49
C GLY A 721 36.79 -12.36 -16.83
N GLY A 722 37.56 -12.26 -15.73
CA GLY A 722 37.93 -10.99 -15.10
C GLY A 722 36.78 -10.31 -14.35
N PHE A 723 36.91 -9.00 -14.07
CA PHE A 723 36.03 -8.34 -13.10
C PHE A 723 34.72 -7.74 -13.66
N TRP A 724 34.46 -7.82 -14.96
CA TRP A 724 33.28 -7.26 -15.62
C TRP A 724 31.98 -8.01 -15.29
N VAL A 725 31.30 -7.62 -14.21
CA VAL A 725 30.03 -8.24 -13.76
C VAL A 725 28.85 -7.29 -13.70
N ARG A 726 27.65 -7.86 -13.79
CA ARG A 726 26.41 -7.22 -13.33
C ARG A 726 26.12 -7.63 -11.90
N LEU A 727 25.52 -6.71 -11.14
CA LEU A 727 25.03 -6.95 -9.79
C LEU A 727 23.52 -7.19 -9.80
N GLY A 728 23.06 -8.02 -8.88
CA GLY A 728 21.65 -8.20 -8.57
C GLY A 728 21.43 -8.72 -7.15
N VAL A 729 20.18 -8.97 -6.79
CA VAL A 729 19.77 -9.41 -5.45
C VAL A 729 18.99 -10.71 -5.53
N TRP A 730 19.29 -11.65 -4.64
CA TRP A 730 18.49 -12.85 -4.45
C TRP A 730 18.63 -13.34 -3.01
N ASN A 731 17.52 -13.74 -2.36
CA ASN A 731 17.54 -14.24 -0.98
C ASN A 731 18.30 -13.32 0.03
N ASN A 732 18.16 -11.99 -0.11
CA ASN A 732 18.89 -10.95 0.64
C ASN A 732 20.43 -11.02 0.53
N LYS A 733 20.95 -11.48 -0.61
CA LYS A 733 22.39 -11.59 -0.93
C LYS A 733 22.69 -10.91 -2.25
N VAL A 734 23.93 -10.43 -2.39
CA VAL A 734 24.39 -9.77 -3.62
C VAL A 734 24.91 -10.84 -4.58
N LEU A 735 24.35 -10.89 -5.80
CA LEU A 735 24.81 -11.74 -6.89
C LEU A 735 25.73 -10.95 -7.82
N LEU A 736 26.81 -11.59 -8.26
CA LEU A 736 27.79 -11.09 -9.23
C LEU A 736 27.74 -12.00 -10.46
N PHE A 737 27.06 -11.52 -11.51
CA PHE A 737 26.86 -12.24 -12.76
C PHE A 737 27.92 -11.88 -13.79
N SER A 738 28.62 -12.88 -14.33
CA SER A 738 29.60 -12.68 -15.40
C SER A 738 28.96 -12.05 -16.64
N ARG A 739 29.67 -11.11 -17.29
CA ARG A 739 29.32 -10.67 -18.66
C ARG A 739 29.81 -11.64 -19.75
N VAL A 740 30.67 -12.59 -19.40
CA VAL A 740 31.15 -13.66 -20.29
C VAL A 740 30.30 -14.91 -20.04
N CYS A 741 29.66 -15.42 -21.08
CA CYS A 741 28.81 -16.61 -21.03
C CYS A 741 29.57 -17.84 -20.49
N GLY A 742 28.86 -18.76 -19.85
CA GLY A 742 29.43 -20.01 -19.31
C GLY A 742 30.18 -19.91 -17.97
N HIS A 743 30.51 -18.72 -17.49
CA HIS A 743 31.16 -18.53 -16.18
C HIS A 743 30.18 -18.46 -15.01
N GLU A 744 30.65 -18.85 -13.83
CA GLU A 744 29.86 -18.99 -12.61
C GLU A 744 29.35 -17.66 -12.04
N THR A 745 28.11 -17.66 -11.55
CA THR A 745 27.56 -16.58 -10.71
C THR A 745 28.20 -16.62 -9.33
N LEU A 746 28.89 -15.57 -8.90
CA LEU A 746 29.33 -15.44 -7.50
C LEU A 746 28.21 -14.88 -6.63
N MET A 747 28.18 -15.26 -5.36
CA MET A 747 27.28 -14.69 -4.36
C MET A 747 28.05 -14.23 -3.12
N TYR A 748 27.68 -13.05 -2.62
CA TYR A 748 28.15 -12.47 -1.38
C TYR A 748 27.07 -12.60 -0.28
N ASP A 749 27.34 -13.45 0.69
CA ASP A 749 26.48 -13.77 1.81
C ASP A 749 26.68 -12.75 2.95
N LEU A 750 25.67 -11.90 3.20
CA LEU A 750 25.79 -10.80 4.16
C LEU A 750 25.94 -11.28 5.61
N ASP A 751 25.36 -12.44 5.93
CA ASP A 751 25.23 -12.99 7.30
C ASP A 751 26.43 -13.83 7.76
N LYS A 752 27.42 -14.09 6.89
CA LYS A 752 28.58 -14.93 7.22
C LYS A 752 29.77 -14.10 7.73
N ALA A 753 30.67 -14.74 8.48
CA ALA A 753 31.96 -14.14 8.86
C ALA A 753 32.78 -13.75 7.61
N LYS A 754 33.58 -12.67 7.69
CA LYS A 754 34.25 -12.02 6.53
C LYS A 754 34.95 -13.00 5.56
N GLY A 755 35.66 -14.01 6.07
CA GLY A 755 36.38 -15.01 5.26
C GLY A 755 35.50 -16.06 4.55
N SER A 756 34.21 -16.15 4.86
CA SER A 756 33.29 -17.17 4.32
C SER A 756 32.06 -16.57 3.62
N LYS A 757 32.08 -15.27 3.34
CA LYS A 757 30.97 -14.56 2.68
C LYS A 757 30.82 -14.92 1.20
N TRP A 758 31.92 -15.19 0.51
CA TRP A 758 31.90 -15.54 -0.91
C TRP A 758 31.57 -17.02 -1.12
N ARG A 759 30.69 -17.32 -2.07
CA ARG A 759 30.46 -18.66 -2.59
C ARG A 759 30.06 -18.62 -4.06
N VAL A 760 30.32 -19.71 -4.78
CA VAL A 760 29.70 -19.98 -6.08
C VAL A 760 28.20 -20.19 -5.88
N CYS A 761 27.39 -19.65 -6.78
CA CYS A 761 25.94 -19.84 -6.79
C CYS A 761 25.55 -20.90 -7.82
N ASP A 762 25.55 -22.17 -7.41
CA ASP A 762 25.14 -23.27 -8.29
C ASP A 762 23.68 -23.22 -8.76
N GLN A 763 22.88 -22.43 -8.04
CA GLN A 763 21.43 -22.38 -8.10
C GLN A 763 20.94 -21.42 -9.19
N ILE A 764 21.66 -20.31 -9.42
CA ILE A 764 21.33 -19.32 -10.44
C ILE A 764 22.42 -19.37 -11.52
N LYS A 765 22.13 -20.10 -12.60
CA LYS A 765 22.99 -20.25 -13.78
C LYS A 765 22.30 -19.61 -15.00
N PRO A 766 22.53 -18.31 -15.27
CA PRO A 766 21.98 -17.62 -16.44
C PRO A 766 22.55 -18.22 -17.73
N SER A 767 21.75 -18.35 -18.78
CA SER A 767 22.15 -18.98 -20.05
C SER A 767 22.97 -18.12 -21.03
N ALA A 768 23.26 -16.86 -20.68
CA ALA A 768 23.91 -15.86 -21.55
C ALA A 768 24.38 -14.64 -20.72
N SER A 769 24.78 -13.55 -21.38
CA SER A 769 25.29 -12.34 -20.73
C SER A 769 24.17 -11.48 -20.13
N GLN A 770 24.27 -11.13 -18.84
CA GLN A 770 23.25 -10.31 -18.19
C GLN A 770 23.34 -8.82 -18.59
N LEU A 771 22.18 -8.23 -18.87
CA LEU A 771 21.97 -6.78 -19.01
C LEU A 771 21.49 -6.14 -17.70
N ALA A 772 20.44 -6.70 -17.10
CA ALA A 772 19.79 -6.21 -15.88
C ALA A 772 19.19 -7.37 -15.08
N SER A 773 18.87 -7.16 -13.81
CA SER A 773 18.09 -8.11 -13.00
C SER A 773 17.23 -7.37 -12.00
N VAL A 774 16.00 -7.83 -11.79
CA VAL A 774 15.06 -7.29 -10.81
C VAL A 774 14.45 -8.41 -9.98
N LEU A 775 14.10 -8.09 -8.73
CA LEU A 775 13.36 -8.97 -7.84
C LEU A 775 11.90 -8.52 -7.82
N ILE A 776 10.96 -9.42 -8.15
CA ILE A 776 9.53 -9.17 -8.04
C ILE A 776 8.93 -10.06 -6.95
N ASN A 777 8.08 -9.47 -6.13
CA ASN A 777 7.46 -10.13 -4.99
C ASN A 777 5.95 -10.19 -5.24
N PHE A 778 5.38 -11.39 -5.36
CA PHE A 778 4.00 -11.59 -5.83
C PHE A 778 3.22 -12.67 -5.03
#